data_AF-A0A093XK46-F1
#
_entry.id   AF-A0A093XK46-F1
#
_cell.length_a   1.000
_cell.length_b   1.000
_cell.length_c   1.000
_cell.angle_alpha   90.00
_cell.angle_beta   90.00
_cell.angle_gamma   90.00
#
_symmetry.space_group_name_H-M   'P 1'
#
loop_
_entity.id
_entity.type
_entity.pdbx_description
1 polymer ?
#
loop_
_entity_poly.entity_id
_entity_poly.type
_entity_poly.pdbx_seq_one_letter_code
_entity_poly.pdbx_strand_id
1 'polypeptide(L)'
;MTFLKSATLALAALLPLTNAVPTARAEDGSWDAAHAKAATALAKLSLEDKVKMVTGEGWMKGPCVGTTAEISSIGYPQLCLQDGPLGIRYAQGITAFPAGVQAASTWDIDLINARGNALGTESKAMGVHVQLGPVGGPLGKIPQGGRNWEGFSPDPYLTGVAMAETIKGMQEAGVQACAKHYIGNEQELNRDKMSSTIADRVNHELYLWPFADSVKANVAAVMCSYNRLNGTYACESDLALNGLLKGELDFRGYVVSDWNAQHTTEGSANAGMDMSMPGDNFGDNKFLWGSALTSAVSGGQVDESRVDDMVQRILASWYYLGQDAGYPKVGWSSWNGGVGGPDVQGDHKIVARDIARDGIVLLKNENNALPLKKPASLAIIGQDAINNPDGPNACVDRGCDVGTLAMGWGSGSAEFPYLIAPLDAIQEQATADGTTIVTSTSDSTSEGAAAAGKADTAIVFINADSGEQYITVEGQAGDRADLDPWHNGNGLVEAVANVNKNTIVVIHSVGPLILEKILALPNVVAVVWAGLPGQESGNGLVDILYGSKSPSGKLPYTIAKQASDYGTSPQSGDDNFSEGLYIDYRHFDEAGIEPRYEFGFGLSYTTFEYSELVATYTDKTEGSTTTAPGGAEGLYDTVATVTATITNSGTVEGAEVAQLYITLPSTAPSTPVRQLRGFSKINLAAGESGTVTFSLRRKDLSYWDTDAQKWVTPTGEFTVSVGASSRNLALKGTITMRASILLFLVPFGLAAAAPKKPGIKPLALEMLDSIIVRKQGITVDPSVKTSVIEGGLLLFGIDEVLENLALSQEHKTKYESYLDLVMSGLVPVLKNVTADVTSPLDEFSVGTGFIKQYRKTGNQTLLSTIETLHQTDLLRKRQSDGSYWYYVYSNVTTQDGLFSIPSFHSAYASEFDKDNALTAYQLSALQFSNVIDRCLSHSTGGLLYHGYDPTLSYPIWGNLTSRGHSQSIWGRAVGWTCMGLLITLDVIPDTPATTAVRKQLHGIFVRLMSAIIHAQDESSGAWWQVMNFPSRPGNFLESSATGLFAYAALRGLRLGYLGTVDSWRDAGDRLSAEQYRQSAERAYDWLLNNALLELEDGTLGYNLTVDVCSINSTTAFDFYATQPLKPQSLLGEVGFLLTDLERGLAKK
;
A
#
# COMPACT_ATOMS: atom_id res chain seq x y z
N MET A 1 35.28 62.69 -13.78
CA MET A 1 34.24 63.62 -13.29
C MET A 1 32.93 62.81 -13.23
N THR A 2 32.53 62.25 -12.08
CA THR A 2 31.47 62.78 -11.17
C THR A 2 30.12 62.97 -11.90
N PHE A 3 28.98 62.36 -11.58
CA PHE A 3 28.25 62.02 -10.33
C PHE A 3 27.23 60.87 -10.61
N LEU A 4 27.03 59.82 -9.80
CA LEU A 4 26.27 59.65 -8.53
C LEU A 4 24.72 59.86 -8.59
N LYS A 5 23.93 58.75 -8.57
CA LYS A 5 23.07 58.23 -7.46
C LYS A 5 21.78 57.48 -7.88
N SER A 6 21.65 56.24 -7.36
CA SER A 6 20.49 55.55 -6.75
C SER A 6 19.18 55.35 -7.55
N ALA A 7 18.83 54.11 -7.96
CA ALA A 7 17.95 53.10 -7.30
C ALA A 7 16.47 53.57 -7.19
N THR A 8 15.42 52.87 -7.68
CA THR A 8 14.92 51.51 -7.30
C THR A 8 13.69 51.10 -8.16
N LEU A 9 13.51 49.77 -8.39
CA LEU A 9 12.31 48.96 -8.72
C LEU A 9 11.40 49.26 -9.96
N ALA A 10 11.29 48.29 -10.90
CA ALA A 10 10.18 47.30 -10.99
C ALA A 10 9.95 46.75 -12.44
N LEU A 11 10.01 45.41 -12.54
CA LEU A 11 9.38 44.46 -13.49
C LEU A 11 8.64 44.99 -14.74
N ALA A 12 9.00 44.47 -15.93
CA ALA A 12 8.21 43.46 -16.66
C ALA A 12 8.76 43.18 -18.09
N ALA A 13 8.67 41.89 -18.46
CA ALA A 13 8.61 41.31 -19.81
C ALA A 13 9.91 41.21 -20.65
N LEU A 14 10.61 40.09 -20.47
CA LEU A 14 11.38 39.41 -21.52
C LEU A 14 10.55 38.18 -21.96
N LEU A 15 10.07 38.20 -23.20
CA LEU A 15 9.54 37.04 -23.91
C LEU A 15 10.67 36.43 -24.75
N PRO A 16 10.91 35.11 -24.69
CA PRO A 16 11.50 34.38 -25.81
C PRO A 16 10.41 33.63 -26.58
N LEU A 17 10.56 33.65 -27.90
CA LEU A 17 9.74 32.96 -28.89
C LEU A 17 9.73 31.45 -28.66
N THR A 18 8.55 30.88 -28.41
CA THR A 18 8.29 29.44 -28.53
C THR A 18 7.52 29.18 -29.82
N ASN A 19 8.15 28.51 -30.78
CA ASN A 19 7.43 27.80 -31.84
C ASN A 19 7.03 26.44 -31.26
N ALA A 20 5.92 26.41 -30.53
CA ALA A 20 5.30 25.16 -30.12
C ALA A 20 4.64 24.50 -31.35
N VAL A 21 5.17 23.35 -31.75
CA VAL A 21 4.38 22.36 -32.51
C VAL A 21 3.21 21.95 -31.59
N PRO A 22 1.96 21.92 -32.09
CA PRO A 22 0.83 21.58 -31.23
C PRO A 22 0.90 20.09 -30.88
N THR A 23 1.42 19.77 -29.70
CA THR A 23 1.20 18.47 -29.06
C THR A 23 -0.26 18.42 -28.65
N ALA A 24 -1.06 17.65 -29.39
CA ALA A 24 -2.34 17.18 -28.88
C ALA A 24 -2.03 16.32 -27.65
N ARG A 25 -2.19 16.91 -26.47
CA ARG A 25 -2.12 16.23 -25.18
C ARG A 25 -3.15 15.08 -25.24
N ALA A 26 -2.70 13.84 -25.11
CA ALA A 26 -3.62 12.73 -24.84
C ALA A 26 -4.42 13.13 -23.60
N GLU A 27 -5.75 13.07 -23.66
CA GLU A 27 -6.57 13.29 -22.47
C GLU A 27 -6.11 12.28 -21.41
N ASP A 28 -5.65 12.76 -20.25
CA ASP A 28 -5.26 11.93 -19.11
C ASP A 28 -6.45 11.03 -18.75
N GLY A 29 -6.42 9.78 -19.21
CA GLY A 29 -7.49 8.82 -18.97
C GLY A 29 -7.38 8.29 -17.55
N SER A 30 -8.46 8.29 -16.78
CA SER A 30 -8.53 7.47 -15.56
C SER A 30 -8.53 5.98 -15.92
N TRP A 31 -7.98 5.11 -15.07
CA TRP A 31 -8.11 3.65 -15.22
C TRP A 31 -9.57 3.22 -15.44
N ASP A 32 -10.55 3.86 -14.80
CA ASP A 32 -11.97 3.54 -14.98
C ASP A 32 -12.46 3.75 -16.42
N ALA A 33 -12.03 4.84 -17.06
CA ALA A 33 -12.33 5.11 -18.47
C ALA A 33 -11.67 4.08 -19.40
N ALA A 34 -10.43 3.70 -19.11
CA ALA A 34 -9.71 2.69 -19.88
C ALA A 34 -10.35 1.30 -19.71
N HIS A 35 -10.72 0.92 -18.48
CA HIS A 35 -11.42 -0.32 -18.17
C HIS A 35 -12.82 -0.38 -18.78
N ALA A 36 -13.54 0.75 -18.87
CA ALA A 36 -14.82 0.82 -19.57
C ALA A 36 -14.69 0.61 -21.09
N LYS A 37 -13.64 1.18 -21.71
CA LYS A 37 -13.30 0.91 -23.12
C LYS A 37 -12.90 -0.56 -23.32
N ALA A 38 -12.07 -1.09 -22.43
CA ALA A 38 -11.65 -2.49 -22.44
C ALA A 38 -12.85 -3.45 -22.35
N ALA A 39 -13.81 -3.21 -21.45
CA ALA A 39 -15.03 -4.00 -21.33
C ALA A 39 -15.87 -4.00 -22.62
N THR A 40 -15.96 -2.84 -23.28
CA THR A 40 -16.67 -2.71 -24.57
C THR A 40 -15.99 -3.49 -25.69
N ALA A 41 -14.66 -3.56 -25.70
CA ALA A 41 -13.89 -4.34 -26.65
C ALA A 41 -13.98 -5.85 -26.35
N LEU A 42 -13.83 -6.24 -25.08
CA LEU A 42 -13.91 -7.61 -24.59
C LEU A 42 -15.22 -8.31 -25.00
N ALA A 43 -16.35 -7.60 -24.93
CA ALA A 43 -17.66 -8.13 -25.31
C ALA A 43 -17.78 -8.55 -26.80
N LYS A 44 -16.80 -8.19 -27.64
CA LYS A 44 -16.74 -8.55 -29.07
C LYS A 44 -15.82 -9.75 -29.34
N LEU A 45 -15.13 -10.28 -28.33
CA LEU A 45 -14.09 -11.29 -28.48
C LEU A 45 -14.63 -12.69 -28.21
N SER A 46 -14.25 -13.64 -29.07
CA SER A 46 -14.42 -15.06 -28.78
C SER A 46 -13.41 -15.53 -27.73
N LEU A 47 -13.65 -16.67 -27.08
CA LEU A 47 -12.64 -17.28 -26.19
C LEU A 47 -11.31 -17.52 -26.90
N GLU A 48 -11.32 -17.85 -28.19
CA GLU A 48 -10.09 -18.04 -28.97
C GLU A 48 -9.33 -16.72 -29.14
N ASP A 49 -10.02 -15.61 -29.41
CA ASP A 49 -9.41 -14.27 -29.49
C ASP A 49 -8.81 -13.84 -28.14
N LYS A 50 -9.55 -14.09 -27.05
CA LYS A 50 -9.09 -13.82 -25.68
C LYS A 50 -7.80 -14.58 -25.37
N VAL A 51 -7.77 -15.89 -25.65
CA VAL A 51 -6.62 -16.77 -25.41
C VAL A 51 -5.40 -16.37 -26.26
N LYS A 52 -5.61 -15.95 -27.51
CA LYS A 52 -4.55 -15.43 -28.39
C LYS A 52 -3.91 -14.14 -27.87
N MET A 53 -4.67 -13.30 -27.17
CA MET A 53 -4.17 -12.05 -26.60
C MET A 53 -3.32 -12.27 -25.34
N VAL A 54 -3.64 -13.28 -24.53
CA VAL A 54 -2.92 -13.57 -23.27
C VAL A 54 -1.73 -14.51 -23.46
N THR A 55 -1.57 -15.11 -24.63
CA THR A 55 -0.50 -16.08 -24.92
C THR A 55 0.46 -15.51 -25.95
N GLY A 56 1.75 -15.43 -25.62
CA GLY A 56 2.77 -15.09 -26.59
C GLY A 56 2.81 -16.08 -27.76
N GLU A 57 3.20 -15.62 -28.94
CA GLU A 57 3.22 -16.44 -30.16
C GLU A 57 4.35 -17.49 -30.19
N GLY A 58 5.24 -17.47 -29.21
CA GLY A 58 6.43 -18.31 -29.11
C GLY A 58 7.71 -17.53 -29.37
N TRP A 59 8.80 -18.01 -28.78
CA TRP A 59 10.12 -17.41 -28.89
C TRP A 59 10.56 -17.24 -30.35
N MET A 60 11.00 -16.04 -30.70
CA MET A 60 11.45 -15.65 -32.04
C MET A 60 10.42 -15.82 -33.17
N LYS A 61 9.12 -15.93 -32.87
CA LYS A 61 8.05 -15.99 -33.89
C LYS A 61 7.60 -14.61 -34.35
N GLY A 62 7.42 -13.70 -33.40
CA GLY A 62 7.15 -12.28 -33.67
C GLY A 62 8.43 -11.48 -33.90
N PRO A 63 8.33 -10.20 -34.32
CA PRO A 63 9.49 -9.34 -34.55
C PRO A 63 10.16 -8.86 -33.25
N CYS A 64 9.42 -8.84 -32.14
CA CYS A 64 9.89 -8.34 -30.84
C CYS A 64 10.28 -9.51 -29.91
N VAL A 65 10.92 -9.21 -28.78
CA VAL A 65 11.35 -10.18 -27.76
C VAL A 65 10.16 -10.98 -27.21
N GLY A 66 9.02 -10.31 -27.02
CA GLY A 66 7.73 -10.93 -26.75
C GLY A 66 6.67 -10.37 -27.70
N THR A 67 5.73 -11.21 -28.13
CA THR A 67 4.70 -10.79 -29.08
C THR A 67 3.41 -11.59 -28.88
N THR A 68 2.25 -10.92 -28.81
CA THR A 68 0.92 -11.57 -28.82
C THR A 68 0.25 -11.39 -30.17
N ALA A 69 -0.73 -12.23 -30.51
CA ALA A 69 -1.37 -12.19 -31.82
C ALA A 69 -2.25 -10.93 -32.04
N GLU A 70 -2.38 -10.54 -33.32
CA GLU A 70 -3.31 -9.50 -33.77
C GLU A 70 -4.77 -9.97 -33.65
N ILE A 71 -5.65 -9.08 -33.17
CA ILE A 71 -7.11 -9.31 -33.09
C ILE A 71 -7.86 -8.26 -33.91
N SER A 72 -8.05 -8.57 -35.19
CA SER A 72 -8.63 -7.66 -36.19
C SER A 72 -10.05 -7.15 -35.88
N SER A 73 -10.86 -7.92 -35.14
CA SER A 73 -12.26 -7.57 -34.80
C SER A 73 -12.39 -6.31 -33.93
N ILE A 74 -11.33 -5.95 -33.21
CA ILE A 74 -11.25 -4.75 -32.37
C ILE A 74 -10.09 -3.82 -32.77
N GLY A 75 -9.38 -4.12 -33.87
CA GLY A 75 -8.21 -3.36 -34.30
C GLY A 75 -7.02 -3.44 -33.34
N TYR A 76 -6.93 -4.49 -32.52
CA TYR A 76 -5.81 -4.72 -31.62
C TYR A 76 -4.63 -5.30 -32.42
N PRO A 77 -3.45 -4.64 -32.40
CA PRO A 77 -2.31 -5.05 -33.20
C PRO A 77 -1.65 -6.29 -32.60
N GLN A 78 -0.65 -6.81 -33.32
CA GLN A 78 0.31 -7.71 -32.72
C GLN A 78 1.10 -6.94 -31.63
N LEU A 79 0.77 -7.13 -30.35
CA LEU A 79 1.36 -6.36 -29.26
C LEU A 79 2.85 -6.72 -29.15
N CYS A 80 3.70 -5.70 -29.21
CA CYS A 80 5.17 -5.84 -29.18
C CYS A 80 5.70 -5.48 -27.80
N LEU A 81 6.33 -6.48 -27.14
CA LEU A 81 7.03 -6.33 -25.87
C LEU A 81 8.54 -6.40 -26.12
N GLN A 82 9.30 -5.41 -25.65
CA GLN A 82 10.71 -5.27 -25.99
C GLN A 82 11.57 -4.84 -24.79
N ASP A 83 12.73 -5.49 -24.66
CA ASP A 83 13.78 -5.10 -23.71
C ASP A 83 14.46 -3.79 -24.14
N GLY A 84 15.23 -3.13 -23.31
CA GLY A 84 15.42 -3.33 -21.88
C GLY A 84 15.27 -2.02 -21.10
N PRO A 85 15.66 -1.98 -19.82
CA PRO A 85 15.48 -0.81 -18.94
C PRO A 85 16.28 0.45 -19.32
N LEU A 86 17.18 0.37 -20.31
CA LEU A 86 18.13 1.44 -20.68
C LEU A 86 18.29 1.67 -22.18
N GLY A 87 17.38 1.14 -23.01
CA GLY A 87 17.45 1.24 -24.46
C GLY A 87 16.67 0.11 -25.13
N ILE A 88 16.39 0.22 -26.41
CA ILE A 88 15.64 -0.81 -27.15
C ILE A 88 16.62 -1.91 -27.57
N ARG A 89 16.55 -3.08 -26.91
CA ARG A 89 17.43 -4.22 -27.16
C ARG A 89 17.32 -4.68 -28.60
N TYR A 90 18.46 -5.11 -29.16
CA TYR A 90 18.67 -5.58 -30.54
C TYR A 90 18.48 -4.55 -31.64
N ALA A 91 17.63 -3.54 -31.46
CA ALA A 91 17.36 -2.51 -32.46
C ALA A 91 18.60 -1.67 -32.80
N GLN A 92 18.65 -1.18 -34.04
CA GLN A 92 19.63 -0.19 -34.50
C GLN A 92 19.03 1.21 -34.52
N GLY A 93 19.86 2.25 -34.51
CA GLY A 93 19.39 3.64 -34.58
C GLY A 93 18.67 4.12 -33.31
N ILE A 94 19.11 3.61 -32.16
CA ILE A 94 18.56 3.86 -30.82
C ILE A 94 19.63 4.43 -29.91
N THR A 95 19.24 5.00 -28.77
CA THR A 95 20.16 5.47 -27.73
C THR A 95 20.44 4.37 -26.71
N ALA A 96 21.71 4.14 -26.38
CA ALA A 96 22.13 3.35 -25.24
C ALA A 96 22.29 4.26 -24.01
N PHE A 97 21.22 4.37 -23.21
CA PHE A 97 21.18 5.23 -22.03
C PHE A 97 22.04 4.69 -20.89
N PRO A 98 22.41 5.54 -19.91
CA PRO A 98 23.00 5.07 -18.67
C PRO A 98 22.10 4.06 -17.94
N ALA A 99 22.73 3.17 -17.18
CA ALA A 99 22.03 2.17 -16.38
C ALA A 99 21.14 2.80 -15.29
N GLY A 100 20.19 2.03 -14.75
CA GLY A 100 19.33 2.49 -13.65
C GLY A 100 20.14 2.98 -12.46
N VAL A 101 21.22 2.27 -12.10
CA VAL A 101 22.08 2.62 -10.97
C VAL A 101 22.84 3.93 -11.20
N GLN A 102 23.17 4.26 -12.45
CA GLN A 102 23.75 5.56 -12.80
C GLN A 102 22.72 6.67 -12.66
N ALA A 103 21.49 6.43 -13.14
CA ALA A 103 20.39 7.38 -12.96
C ALA A 103 20.09 7.63 -11.47
N ALA A 104 20.10 6.59 -10.63
CA ALA A 104 19.96 6.73 -9.18
C ALA A 104 21.12 7.53 -8.55
N SER A 105 22.35 7.33 -9.04
CA SER A 105 23.53 8.06 -8.57
C SER A 105 23.47 9.57 -8.84
N THR A 106 22.58 10.02 -9.74
CA THR A 106 22.33 11.45 -9.96
C THR A 106 21.55 12.08 -8.81
N TRP A 107 20.69 11.30 -8.13
CA TRP A 107 19.69 11.77 -7.17
C TRP A 107 18.83 12.94 -7.70
N ASP A 108 18.56 12.92 -9.01
CA ASP A 108 17.89 13.98 -9.74
C ASP A 108 16.62 13.43 -10.40
N ILE A 109 15.47 13.81 -9.85
CA ILE A 109 14.16 13.33 -10.31
C ILE A 109 13.85 13.79 -11.74
N ASP A 110 14.35 14.96 -12.14
CA ASP A 110 14.09 15.52 -13.47
C ASP A 110 14.88 14.75 -14.52
N LEU A 111 16.14 14.42 -14.23
CA LEU A 111 16.95 13.57 -15.13
C LEU A 111 16.41 12.14 -15.22
N ILE A 112 15.95 11.54 -14.11
CA ILE A 112 15.35 10.20 -14.10
C ILE A 112 14.08 10.18 -14.97
N ASN A 113 13.20 11.18 -14.81
CA ASN A 113 12.00 11.33 -15.62
C ASN A 113 12.34 11.54 -17.11
N ALA A 114 13.27 12.46 -17.41
CA ALA A 114 13.69 12.77 -18.77
C ALA A 114 14.28 11.54 -19.48
N ARG A 115 15.04 10.70 -18.78
CA ARG A 115 15.52 9.42 -19.30
C ARG A 115 14.36 8.47 -19.63
N GLY A 116 13.39 8.35 -18.73
CA GLY A 116 12.17 7.57 -18.97
C GLY A 116 11.40 8.06 -20.20
N ASN A 117 11.24 9.38 -20.34
CA ASN A 117 10.57 9.99 -21.47
C ASN A 117 11.30 9.78 -22.81
N ALA A 118 12.62 9.95 -22.82
CA ALA A 118 13.44 9.70 -24.00
C ALA A 118 13.35 8.22 -24.43
N LEU A 119 13.51 7.28 -23.48
CA LEU A 119 13.35 5.86 -23.74
C LEU A 119 11.95 5.54 -24.31
N GLY A 120 10.90 6.05 -23.68
CA GLY A 120 9.53 5.82 -24.14
C GLY A 120 9.22 6.42 -25.52
N THR A 121 9.83 7.58 -25.83
CA THR A 121 9.72 8.23 -27.14
C THR A 121 10.35 7.37 -28.23
N GLU A 122 11.55 6.82 -27.99
CA GLU A 122 12.19 5.89 -28.91
C GLU A 122 11.36 4.62 -29.08
N SER A 123 10.89 4.01 -27.98
CA SER A 123 10.10 2.78 -28.01
C SER A 123 8.84 2.94 -28.85
N LYS A 124 8.08 4.02 -28.63
CA LYS A 124 6.89 4.33 -29.43
C LYS A 124 7.22 4.57 -30.89
N ALA A 125 8.26 5.33 -31.20
CA ALA A 125 8.68 5.60 -32.58
C ALA A 125 9.08 4.31 -33.33
N MET A 126 9.60 3.32 -32.60
CA MET A 126 9.91 1.97 -33.10
C MET A 126 8.69 1.03 -33.17
N GLY A 127 7.50 1.47 -32.73
CA GLY A 127 6.30 0.65 -32.68
C GLY A 127 6.26 -0.35 -31.52
N VAL A 128 7.17 -0.24 -30.55
CA VAL A 128 7.14 -1.02 -29.31
C VAL A 128 5.96 -0.55 -28.48
N HIS A 129 5.13 -1.48 -28.01
CA HIS A 129 3.95 -1.18 -27.20
C HIS A 129 4.28 -1.22 -25.71
N VAL A 130 5.14 -2.15 -25.30
CA VAL A 130 5.53 -2.39 -23.92
C VAL A 130 7.05 -2.44 -23.82
N GLN A 131 7.61 -1.52 -23.06
CA GLN A 131 9.04 -1.49 -22.75
C GLN A 131 9.27 -2.24 -21.43
N LEU A 132 10.17 -3.22 -21.44
CA LEU A 132 10.39 -4.13 -20.32
C LEU A 132 11.33 -3.55 -19.25
N GLY A 133 10.84 -2.51 -18.59
CA GLY A 133 11.46 -1.81 -17.46
C GLY A 133 10.54 -0.69 -16.98
N PRO A 134 10.90 0.00 -15.88
CA PRO A 134 12.16 -0.09 -15.13
C PRO A 134 12.25 -1.25 -14.12
N VAL A 135 13.39 -1.36 -13.42
CA VAL A 135 13.70 -2.45 -12.50
C VAL A 135 13.67 -1.99 -11.04
N GLY A 136 12.80 -2.62 -10.24
CA GLY A 136 12.74 -2.49 -8.78
C GLY A 136 13.07 -3.78 -8.03
N GLY A 137 13.27 -4.89 -8.76
CA GLY A 137 13.69 -6.20 -8.26
C GLY A 137 14.69 -6.83 -9.26
N PRO A 138 15.97 -7.07 -8.91
CA PRO A 138 16.54 -6.94 -7.57
C PRO A 138 16.53 -5.51 -7.03
N LEU A 139 16.22 -5.36 -5.74
CA LEU A 139 16.46 -4.14 -5.00
C LEU A 139 17.97 -3.98 -4.74
N GLY A 140 18.68 -5.09 -4.56
CA GLY A 140 20.14 -5.14 -4.47
C GLY A 140 20.65 -5.42 -3.07
N LYS A 141 20.00 -6.35 -2.34
CA LYS A 141 20.41 -6.69 -0.97
C LYS A 141 21.83 -7.29 -0.91
N ILE A 142 22.21 -8.05 -1.95
CA ILE A 142 23.51 -8.71 -2.08
C ILE A 142 24.38 -7.87 -3.02
N PRO A 143 25.52 -7.32 -2.58
CA PRO A 143 26.34 -6.45 -3.43
C PRO A 143 26.94 -7.17 -4.65
N GLN A 144 27.07 -8.50 -4.61
CA GLN A 144 27.49 -9.33 -5.74
C GLN A 144 26.36 -9.61 -6.76
N GLY A 145 25.11 -9.30 -6.44
CA GLY A 145 23.94 -9.64 -7.26
C GLY A 145 24.08 -9.15 -8.70
N GLY A 146 23.98 -10.07 -9.66
CA GLY A 146 24.41 -9.86 -11.04
C GLY A 146 23.68 -8.75 -11.79
N ARG A 147 22.45 -8.41 -11.37
CA ARG A 147 21.57 -7.47 -12.07
C ARG A 147 21.17 -6.23 -11.25
N ASN A 148 21.83 -5.99 -10.12
CA ASN A 148 21.54 -4.82 -9.28
C ASN A 148 21.68 -3.50 -10.07
N TRP A 149 22.59 -3.47 -11.04
CA TRP A 149 22.87 -2.31 -11.88
C TRP A 149 21.72 -1.91 -12.82
N GLU A 150 20.84 -2.85 -13.19
CA GLU A 150 19.63 -2.54 -13.96
C GLU A 150 18.61 -1.75 -13.13
N GLY A 151 18.57 -2.03 -11.83
CA GLY A 151 17.79 -1.33 -10.83
C GLY A 151 18.43 -0.02 -10.39
N PHE A 152 18.01 0.51 -9.25
CA PHE A 152 18.40 1.86 -8.81
C PHE A 152 19.26 1.86 -7.54
N SER A 153 18.78 1.23 -6.45
CA SER A 153 19.45 1.26 -5.15
C SER A 153 18.89 0.20 -4.19
N PRO A 154 19.70 -0.33 -3.24
CA PRO A 154 19.19 -1.09 -2.09
C PRO A 154 18.26 -0.28 -1.16
N ASP A 155 18.10 1.03 -1.36
CA ASP A 155 17.13 1.84 -0.63
C ASP A 155 15.75 1.85 -1.33
N PRO A 156 14.67 1.41 -0.65
CA PRO A 156 13.33 1.34 -1.21
C PRO A 156 12.72 2.72 -1.51
N TYR A 157 13.11 3.78 -0.79
CA TYR A 157 12.59 5.12 -1.04
C TYR A 157 13.22 5.70 -2.31
N LEU A 158 14.55 5.66 -2.43
CA LEU A 158 15.25 6.10 -3.64
C LEU A 158 14.79 5.30 -4.87
N THR A 159 14.74 3.97 -4.76
CA THR A 159 14.26 3.10 -5.84
C THR A 159 12.78 3.35 -6.15
N GLY A 160 11.92 3.56 -5.15
CA GLY A 160 10.50 3.86 -5.37
C GLY A 160 10.28 5.17 -6.12
N VAL A 161 10.99 6.24 -5.75
CA VAL A 161 10.96 7.52 -6.48
C VAL A 161 11.47 7.35 -7.90
N ALA A 162 12.60 6.65 -8.09
CA ALA A 162 13.19 6.47 -9.41
C ALA A 162 12.33 5.60 -10.35
N MET A 163 11.70 4.55 -9.82
CA MET A 163 10.71 3.74 -10.52
C MET A 163 9.53 4.61 -10.97
N ALA A 164 8.93 5.36 -10.04
CA ALA A 164 7.77 6.21 -10.33
C ALA A 164 8.08 7.25 -11.41
N GLU A 165 9.20 7.97 -11.33
CA GLU A 165 9.56 8.99 -12.32
C GLU A 165 9.93 8.40 -13.68
N THR A 166 10.62 7.25 -13.72
CA THR A 166 10.91 6.56 -14.99
C THR A 166 9.62 6.09 -15.66
N ILE A 167 8.69 5.51 -14.89
CA ILE A 167 7.39 5.04 -15.39
C ILE A 167 6.57 6.20 -15.93
N LYS A 168 6.47 7.32 -15.19
CA LYS A 168 5.77 8.53 -15.65
C LYS A 168 6.34 9.00 -16.98
N GLY A 169 7.65 9.20 -17.08
CA GLY A 169 8.31 9.64 -18.31
C GLY A 169 8.00 8.72 -19.50
N MET A 170 8.15 7.41 -19.33
CA MET A 170 7.87 6.41 -20.38
C MET A 170 6.40 6.46 -20.84
N GLN A 171 5.47 6.50 -19.88
CA GLN A 171 4.04 6.45 -20.17
C GLN A 171 3.49 7.77 -20.72
N GLU A 172 4.07 8.91 -20.35
CA GLU A 172 3.79 10.21 -20.98
C GLU A 172 4.15 10.23 -22.46
N ALA A 173 5.19 9.49 -22.87
CA ALA A 173 5.51 9.30 -24.29
C ALA A 173 4.48 8.38 -25.00
N GLY A 174 3.75 7.55 -24.25
CA GLY A 174 2.68 6.67 -24.73
C GLY A 174 3.07 5.20 -24.87
N VAL A 175 4.24 4.78 -24.36
CA VAL A 175 4.60 3.35 -24.25
C VAL A 175 4.19 2.80 -22.90
N GLN A 176 3.78 1.54 -22.83
CA GLN A 176 3.52 0.86 -21.56
C GLN A 176 4.84 0.56 -20.86
N ALA A 177 5.01 1.03 -19.63
CA ALA A 177 6.11 0.62 -18.77
C ALA A 177 5.78 -0.73 -18.09
N CYS A 178 6.83 -1.49 -17.75
CA CYS A 178 6.72 -2.79 -17.11
C CYS A 178 7.65 -2.89 -15.91
N ALA A 179 7.10 -2.73 -14.70
CA ALA A 179 7.89 -2.82 -13.46
C ALA A 179 8.33 -4.27 -13.23
N LYS A 180 9.64 -4.51 -13.09
CA LYS A 180 10.22 -5.86 -12.96
C LYS A 180 11.35 -5.97 -11.92
N HIS A 181 11.69 -7.14 -11.41
CA HIS A 181 10.98 -8.43 -11.49
C HIS A 181 10.30 -8.70 -10.14
N TYR A 182 9.03 -9.04 -10.19
CA TYR A 182 8.12 -9.13 -9.05
C TYR A 182 7.98 -10.60 -8.57
N ILE A 183 8.52 -11.02 -7.44
CA ILE A 183 9.40 -10.29 -6.52
C ILE A 183 10.41 -11.26 -5.88
N GLY A 184 11.46 -10.71 -5.25
CA GLY A 184 12.44 -11.49 -4.48
C GLY A 184 13.57 -12.10 -5.30
N ASN A 185 13.73 -11.72 -6.58
CA ASN A 185 14.85 -12.13 -7.42
C ASN A 185 16.13 -11.32 -7.10
N GLU A 186 16.70 -11.54 -5.93
CA GLU A 186 17.83 -10.76 -5.39
C GLU A 186 19.23 -11.32 -5.75
N GLN A 187 19.27 -12.40 -6.54
CA GLN A 187 20.49 -13.03 -7.05
C GLN A 187 20.20 -13.81 -8.33
N GLU A 188 21.21 -14.01 -9.15
CA GLU A 188 21.09 -14.74 -10.43
C GLU A 188 21.33 -16.25 -10.28
N LEU A 189 22.20 -16.65 -9.34
CA LEU A 189 22.48 -18.04 -9.03
C LEU A 189 21.19 -18.79 -8.66
N ASN A 190 20.86 -19.83 -9.44
CA ASN A 190 19.66 -20.66 -9.27
C ASN A 190 18.33 -19.89 -9.30
N ARG A 191 18.27 -18.72 -9.94
CA ARG A 191 17.06 -17.88 -10.02
C ARG A 191 15.78 -18.59 -10.46
N ASP A 192 15.89 -19.67 -11.24
CA ASP A 192 14.76 -20.47 -11.75
C ASP A 192 14.32 -21.63 -10.82
N LYS A 193 14.97 -21.77 -9.67
CA LYS A 193 14.80 -22.92 -8.75
C LYS A 193 14.75 -22.52 -7.28
N MET A 194 15.54 -21.52 -6.89
CA MET A 194 15.65 -21.08 -5.50
C MET A 194 14.35 -20.46 -5.01
N SER A 195 14.12 -20.56 -3.70
CA SER A 195 13.05 -19.84 -3.02
C SER A 195 13.59 -18.71 -2.18
N SER A 196 12.99 -17.53 -2.36
CA SER A 196 13.11 -16.38 -1.46
C SER A 196 12.01 -16.47 -0.41
N THR A 197 12.39 -16.61 0.85
CA THR A 197 11.46 -16.62 1.98
C THR A 197 11.52 -15.29 2.69
N ILE A 198 10.56 -14.41 2.43
CA ILE A 198 10.57 -13.03 2.88
C ILE A 198 9.48 -12.84 3.94
N ALA A 199 9.86 -12.36 5.12
CA ALA A 199 8.90 -12.05 6.17
C ALA A 199 7.96 -10.90 5.74
N ASP A 200 6.70 -10.98 6.14
CA ASP A 200 5.63 -10.08 5.67
C ASP A 200 5.99 -8.59 5.80
N ARG A 201 6.42 -8.17 7.00
CA ARG A 201 6.89 -6.79 7.26
C ARG A 201 8.07 -6.37 6.38
N VAL A 202 9.01 -7.29 6.18
CA VAL A 202 10.21 -7.03 5.38
C VAL A 202 9.83 -6.85 3.92
N ASN A 203 8.90 -7.66 3.42
CA ASN A 203 8.39 -7.50 2.07
C ASN A 203 7.73 -6.12 1.90
N HIS A 204 6.80 -5.74 2.79
CA HIS A 204 6.07 -4.46 2.70
C HIS A 204 6.96 -3.21 2.83
N GLU A 205 7.88 -3.20 3.80
CA GLU A 205 8.72 -2.03 4.09
C GLU A 205 9.96 -1.90 3.19
N LEU A 206 10.31 -2.94 2.42
CA LEU A 206 11.55 -3.00 1.64
C LEU A 206 11.29 -3.37 0.18
N TYR A 207 10.99 -4.63 -0.12
CA TYR A 207 10.98 -5.12 -1.50
C TYR A 207 9.71 -4.72 -2.29
N LEU A 208 8.54 -4.72 -1.63
CA LEU A 208 7.26 -4.33 -2.23
C LEU A 208 7.11 -2.82 -2.37
N TRP A 209 7.81 -2.04 -1.53
CA TRP A 209 7.75 -0.58 -1.52
C TRP A 209 7.91 0.08 -2.91
N PRO A 210 8.95 -0.22 -3.70
CA PRO A 210 9.11 0.37 -5.03
C PRO A 210 8.03 -0.08 -6.04
N PHE A 211 7.45 -1.27 -5.87
CA PHE A 211 6.32 -1.71 -6.70
C PHE A 211 5.04 -0.97 -6.33
N ALA A 212 4.79 -0.70 -5.03
CA ALA A 212 3.68 0.15 -4.61
C ALA A 212 3.78 1.57 -5.20
N ASP A 213 4.98 2.15 -5.25
CA ASP A 213 5.21 3.45 -5.89
C ASP A 213 5.06 3.36 -7.43
N SER A 214 5.41 2.23 -8.04
CA SER A 214 5.15 1.95 -9.47
C SER A 214 3.66 1.87 -9.79
N VAL A 215 2.88 1.15 -8.97
CA VAL A 215 1.42 1.05 -9.13
C VAL A 215 0.77 2.41 -8.89
N LYS A 216 1.23 3.18 -7.90
CA LYS A 216 0.76 4.55 -7.69
C LYS A 216 1.06 5.48 -8.88
N ALA A 217 2.17 5.23 -9.59
CA ALA A 217 2.52 5.90 -10.85
C ALA A 217 1.76 5.35 -12.07
N ASN A 218 0.73 4.53 -11.85
CA ASN A 218 -0.12 3.91 -12.87
C ASN A 218 0.65 3.06 -13.88
N VAL A 219 1.66 2.31 -13.44
CA VAL A 219 2.38 1.38 -14.32
C VAL A 219 1.41 0.46 -15.07
N ALA A 220 1.63 0.28 -16.37
CA ALA A 220 0.75 -0.48 -17.24
C ALA A 220 0.88 -2.00 -17.06
N ALA A 221 2.10 -2.47 -16.81
CA ALA A 221 2.41 -3.89 -16.63
C ALA A 221 3.35 -4.14 -15.45
N VAL A 222 3.28 -5.34 -14.87
CA VAL A 222 4.25 -5.85 -13.89
C VAL A 222 4.73 -7.22 -14.35
N MET A 223 6.04 -7.47 -14.27
CA MET A 223 6.62 -8.76 -14.66
C MET A 223 6.88 -9.62 -13.44
N CYS A 224 6.25 -10.79 -13.35
CA CYS A 224 6.55 -11.75 -12.28
C CYS A 224 7.89 -12.46 -12.53
N SER A 225 8.65 -12.72 -11.45
CA SER A 225 10.04 -13.20 -11.52
C SER A 225 10.19 -14.72 -11.69
N TYR A 226 11.42 -15.16 -11.96
CA TYR A 226 11.79 -16.57 -12.07
C TYR A 226 11.75 -17.34 -10.74
N ASN A 227 12.11 -16.70 -9.63
CA ASN A 227 12.31 -17.38 -8.35
C ASN A 227 10.99 -17.84 -7.74
N ARG A 228 11.11 -18.71 -6.74
CA ARG A 228 10.00 -19.03 -5.85
C ARG A 228 9.93 -18.03 -4.70
N LEU A 229 8.73 -17.85 -4.19
CA LEU A 229 8.37 -17.11 -2.99
C LEU A 229 7.74 -18.09 -2.02
N ASN A 230 8.38 -18.32 -0.87
CA ASN A 230 7.93 -19.28 0.14
C ASN A 230 7.58 -20.67 -0.46
N GLY A 231 8.34 -21.14 -1.45
CA GLY A 231 8.17 -22.44 -2.11
C GLY A 231 7.29 -22.44 -3.37
N THR A 232 6.61 -21.36 -3.72
CA THR A 232 5.76 -21.24 -4.92
C THR A 232 6.38 -20.28 -5.94
N TYR A 233 6.44 -20.65 -7.21
CA TYR A 233 6.96 -19.76 -8.26
C TYR A 233 6.24 -18.42 -8.29
N ALA A 234 6.97 -17.31 -8.47
CA ALA A 234 6.38 -15.97 -8.36
C ALA A 234 5.23 -15.73 -9.37
N CYS A 235 5.35 -16.26 -10.58
CA CYS A 235 4.29 -16.25 -11.60
C CYS A 235 3.08 -17.16 -11.30
N GLU A 236 3.10 -17.89 -10.19
CA GLU A 236 2.03 -18.78 -9.72
C GLU A 236 1.68 -18.52 -8.24
N SER A 237 2.20 -17.43 -7.67
CA SER A 237 1.98 -17.07 -6.28
C SER A 237 0.72 -16.23 -6.14
N ASP A 238 -0.39 -16.88 -5.79
CA ASP A 238 -1.68 -16.22 -5.54
C ASP A 238 -1.55 -15.09 -4.50
N LEU A 239 -0.78 -15.33 -3.43
CA LEU A 239 -0.49 -14.31 -2.42
C LEU A 239 0.20 -13.08 -3.04
N ALA A 240 1.24 -13.28 -3.86
CA ALA A 240 1.98 -12.15 -4.41
C ALA A 240 1.18 -11.39 -5.47
N LEU A 241 0.53 -12.11 -6.40
CA LEU A 241 -0.13 -11.51 -7.55
C LEU A 241 -1.55 -11.04 -7.24
N ASN A 242 -2.42 -11.91 -6.71
CA ASN A 242 -3.80 -11.55 -6.37
C ASN A 242 -3.88 -10.85 -5.02
N GLY A 243 -3.18 -11.36 -4.00
CA GLY A 243 -3.22 -10.81 -2.64
C GLY A 243 -2.59 -9.43 -2.55
N LEU A 244 -1.29 -9.33 -2.80
CA LEU A 244 -0.51 -8.10 -2.63
C LEU A 244 -0.67 -7.14 -3.81
N LEU A 245 -0.35 -7.58 -5.03
CA LEU A 245 -0.30 -6.66 -6.18
C LEU A 245 -1.69 -6.18 -6.62
N LYS A 246 -2.61 -7.09 -6.92
CA LYS A 246 -3.96 -6.74 -7.41
C LYS A 246 -4.93 -6.38 -6.28
N GLY A 247 -4.78 -7.00 -5.11
CA GLY A 247 -5.65 -6.79 -3.94
C GLY A 247 -5.22 -5.57 -3.13
N GLU A 248 -4.11 -5.68 -2.41
CA GLU A 248 -3.64 -4.62 -1.51
C GLU A 248 -3.26 -3.35 -2.27
N LEU A 249 -2.47 -3.46 -3.33
CA LEU A 249 -2.00 -2.30 -4.09
C LEU A 249 -2.99 -1.82 -5.16
N ASP A 250 -4.14 -2.49 -5.34
CA ASP A 250 -5.14 -2.23 -6.40
C ASP A 250 -4.49 -1.99 -7.78
N PHE A 251 -3.55 -2.86 -8.16
CA PHE A 251 -2.95 -2.81 -9.48
C PHE A 251 -4.00 -3.06 -10.56
N ARG A 252 -4.19 -2.07 -11.44
CA ARG A 252 -5.24 -2.04 -12.48
C ARG A 252 -4.77 -2.55 -13.84
N GLY A 253 -3.46 -2.68 -14.03
CA GLY A 253 -2.84 -3.23 -15.24
C GLY A 253 -2.78 -4.75 -15.23
N TYR A 254 -1.86 -5.31 -16.02
CA TYR A 254 -1.71 -6.76 -16.20
C TYR A 254 -0.33 -7.29 -15.77
N VAL A 255 -0.28 -8.55 -15.37
CA VAL A 255 0.92 -9.29 -14.98
C VAL A 255 1.42 -10.14 -16.14
N VAL A 256 2.66 -9.92 -16.56
CA VAL A 256 3.34 -10.73 -17.58
C VAL A 256 4.39 -11.63 -16.92
N SER A 257 4.60 -12.83 -17.43
CA SER A 257 5.73 -13.65 -16.96
C SER A 257 7.06 -13.08 -17.44
N ASP A 258 8.11 -13.23 -16.63
CA ASP A 258 9.47 -13.29 -17.19
C ASP A 258 9.54 -14.46 -18.21
N TRP A 259 10.54 -14.45 -19.10
CA TRP A 259 10.60 -15.36 -20.25
C TRP A 259 10.68 -16.81 -19.79
N ASN A 260 9.62 -17.59 -20.00
CA ASN A 260 9.49 -18.97 -19.55
C ASN A 260 9.50 -19.13 -18.01
N ALA A 261 9.02 -18.12 -17.27
CA ALA A 261 8.77 -18.22 -15.82
C ALA A 261 7.39 -18.82 -15.45
N GLN A 262 6.58 -19.17 -16.45
CA GLN A 262 5.32 -19.89 -16.25
C GLN A 262 5.59 -21.40 -16.10
N HIS A 263 4.97 -22.07 -15.12
CA HIS A 263 5.22 -23.50 -14.86
C HIS A 263 3.99 -24.40 -15.08
N THR A 264 2.77 -23.87 -15.01
CA THR A 264 1.50 -24.60 -15.11
C THR A 264 0.44 -23.78 -15.84
N THR A 265 -0.53 -24.47 -16.47
CA THR A 265 -1.67 -23.82 -17.14
C THR A 265 -2.62 -23.17 -16.12
N GLU A 266 -3.18 -23.97 -15.21
CA GLU A 266 -4.25 -23.51 -14.33
C GLU A 266 -3.71 -22.76 -13.11
N GLY A 267 -2.55 -23.18 -12.58
CA GLY A 267 -1.92 -22.54 -11.43
C GLY A 267 -1.59 -21.08 -11.71
N SER A 268 -0.87 -20.81 -12.80
CA SER A 268 -0.55 -19.43 -13.20
C SER A 268 -1.80 -18.58 -13.52
N ALA A 269 -2.79 -19.14 -14.22
CA ALA A 269 -4.01 -18.44 -14.57
C ALA A 269 -4.82 -18.04 -13.32
N ASN A 270 -5.06 -19.00 -12.42
CA ASN A 270 -5.87 -18.79 -11.22
C ASN A 270 -5.12 -17.96 -10.16
N ALA A 271 -3.79 -18.05 -10.10
CA ALA A 271 -2.95 -17.24 -9.22
C ALA A 271 -2.86 -15.76 -9.62
N GLY A 272 -3.37 -15.37 -10.80
CA GLY A 272 -3.48 -13.97 -11.19
C GLY A 272 -2.51 -13.50 -12.27
N MET A 273 -1.76 -14.39 -12.93
CA MET A 273 -1.00 -14.02 -14.13
C MET A 273 -1.97 -13.63 -15.27
N ASP A 274 -1.57 -12.71 -16.15
CA ASP A 274 -2.41 -12.21 -17.25
C ASP A 274 -1.81 -12.43 -18.64
N MET A 275 -0.48 -12.59 -18.75
CA MET A 275 0.18 -12.79 -20.04
C MET A 275 1.36 -13.77 -19.93
N SER A 276 1.33 -14.84 -20.73
CA SER A 276 2.40 -15.83 -20.84
C SER A 276 3.41 -15.39 -21.89
N MET A 277 4.66 -15.15 -21.49
CA MET A 277 5.77 -14.77 -22.35
C MET A 277 6.96 -15.74 -22.24
N PRO A 278 7.63 -16.09 -23.37
CA PRO A 278 7.27 -15.73 -24.75
C PRO A 278 6.09 -16.56 -25.31
N GLY A 279 5.44 -17.38 -24.46
CA GLY A 279 4.35 -18.29 -24.79
C GLY A 279 4.79 -19.75 -24.75
N ASP A 280 5.96 -20.06 -25.30
CA ASP A 280 6.60 -21.38 -25.25
C ASP A 280 7.93 -21.36 -24.49
N ASN A 281 8.52 -22.55 -24.28
CA ASN A 281 9.83 -22.66 -23.65
C ASN A 281 10.94 -22.49 -24.69
N PHE A 282 11.24 -21.23 -25.01
CA PHE A 282 12.34 -20.83 -25.88
C PHE A 282 12.35 -21.56 -27.24
N GLY A 283 11.18 -21.65 -27.89
CA GLY A 283 11.06 -22.17 -29.25
C GLY A 283 10.76 -23.68 -29.33
N ASP A 284 10.52 -24.34 -28.19
CA ASP A 284 10.11 -25.75 -28.16
C ASP A 284 8.68 -26.00 -28.67
N ASN A 285 7.94 -24.91 -28.94
CA ASN A 285 6.57 -24.92 -29.45
C ASN A 285 5.59 -25.66 -28.53
N LYS A 286 5.84 -25.68 -27.22
CA LYS A 286 4.91 -26.15 -26.20
C LYS A 286 4.40 -24.97 -25.38
N PHE A 287 3.10 -24.74 -25.49
CA PHE A 287 2.43 -23.61 -24.84
C PHE A 287 1.67 -24.11 -23.61
N LEU A 288 1.95 -23.53 -22.45
CA LEU A 288 1.19 -23.78 -21.23
C LEU A 288 -0.15 -23.03 -21.24
N TRP A 289 -0.25 -21.94 -22.00
CA TRP A 289 -1.52 -21.35 -22.43
C TRP A 289 -1.76 -21.64 -23.93
N GLY A 290 -2.51 -20.81 -24.64
CA GLY A 290 -3.02 -21.18 -25.96
C GLY A 290 -4.10 -22.26 -25.85
N SER A 291 -4.00 -23.32 -26.67
CA SER A 291 -4.98 -24.42 -26.68
C SER A 291 -5.13 -25.12 -25.32
N ALA A 292 -4.08 -25.14 -24.50
CA ALA A 292 -4.13 -25.65 -23.14
C ALA A 292 -5.06 -24.82 -22.24
N LEU A 293 -5.01 -23.49 -22.33
CA LEU A 293 -5.90 -22.60 -21.57
C LEU A 293 -7.35 -22.70 -22.06
N THR A 294 -7.59 -22.77 -23.38
CA THR A 294 -8.93 -23.05 -23.92
C THR A 294 -9.51 -24.36 -23.38
N SER A 295 -8.66 -25.40 -23.27
CA SER A 295 -9.05 -26.71 -22.73
C SER A 295 -9.35 -26.64 -21.24
N ALA A 296 -8.56 -25.89 -20.47
CA ALA A 296 -8.77 -25.67 -19.03
C ALA A 296 -10.06 -24.88 -18.73
N VAL A 297 -10.43 -23.93 -19.59
CA VAL A 297 -11.74 -23.26 -19.50
C VAL A 297 -12.88 -24.21 -19.83
N SER A 298 -12.75 -24.96 -20.93
CA SER A 298 -13.78 -25.92 -21.36
C SER A 298 -13.99 -27.06 -20.36
N GLY A 299 -12.94 -27.44 -19.62
CA GLY A 299 -12.99 -28.46 -18.58
C GLY A 299 -13.34 -27.93 -17.19
N GLY A 300 -13.54 -26.61 -17.02
CA GLY A 300 -13.93 -25.97 -15.76
C GLY A 300 -12.80 -25.84 -14.72
N GLN A 301 -11.53 -25.99 -15.13
CA GLN A 301 -10.38 -25.78 -14.25
C GLN A 301 -9.96 -24.31 -14.13
N VAL A 302 -10.31 -23.50 -15.13
CA VAL A 302 -10.16 -22.03 -15.12
C VAL A 302 -11.51 -21.45 -15.50
N ASP A 303 -12.02 -20.50 -14.71
CA ASP A 303 -13.27 -19.82 -15.05
C ASP A 303 -13.07 -18.90 -16.27
N GLU A 304 -14.01 -18.83 -17.21
CA GLU A 304 -13.88 -17.91 -18.35
C GLU A 304 -13.78 -16.44 -17.89
N SER A 305 -14.44 -16.09 -16.77
CA SER A 305 -14.31 -14.76 -16.17
C SER A 305 -12.89 -14.41 -15.74
N ARG A 306 -12.05 -15.41 -15.44
CA ARG A 306 -10.63 -15.19 -15.16
C ARG A 306 -9.91 -14.77 -16.44
N VAL A 307 -10.17 -15.42 -17.58
CA VAL A 307 -9.60 -15.03 -18.88
C VAL A 307 -10.11 -13.65 -19.32
N ASP A 308 -11.37 -13.34 -19.04
CA ASP A 308 -11.95 -12.02 -19.26
C ASP A 308 -11.20 -10.91 -18.51
N ASP A 309 -10.87 -11.11 -17.23
CA ASP A 309 -10.07 -10.14 -16.46
C ASP A 309 -8.65 -9.98 -17.02
N MET A 310 -7.99 -11.06 -17.47
CA MET A 310 -6.67 -10.96 -18.11
C MET A 310 -6.71 -10.04 -19.34
N VAL A 311 -7.67 -10.28 -20.23
CA VAL A 311 -7.86 -9.52 -21.46
C VAL A 311 -8.28 -8.09 -21.15
N GLN A 312 -9.17 -7.88 -20.18
CA GLN A 312 -9.60 -6.55 -19.78
C GLN A 312 -8.43 -5.71 -19.27
N ARG A 313 -7.53 -6.29 -18.47
CA ARG A 313 -6.33 -5.60 -17.96
C ARG A 313 -5.36 -5.23 -19.08
N ILE A 314 -5.10 -6.14 -20.02
CA ILE A 314 -4.24 -5.88 -21.19
C ILE A 314 -4.82 -4.75 -22.05
N LEU A 315 -6.12 -4.84 -22.37
CA LEU A 315 -6.79 -3.81 -23.17
C LEU A 315 -6.89 -2.48 -22.42
N ALA A 316 -7.14 -2.50 -21.10
CA ALA A 316 -7.18 -1.29 -20.30
C ALA A 316 -5.83 -0.57 -20.34
N SER A 317 -4.71 -1.27 -20.16
CA SER A 317 -3.37 -0.67 -20.30
C SER A 317 -3.12 -0.10 -21.70
N TRP A 318 -3.57 -0.80 -22.75
CA TRP A 318 -3.47 -0.34 -24.14
C TRP A 318 -4.29 0.94 -24.39
N TYR A 319 -5.53 1.01 -23.90
CA TYR A 319 -6.40 2.19 -24.00
C TYR A 319 -5.97 3.34 -23.10
N TYR A 320 -5.42 3.05 -21.91
CA TYR A 320 -4.98 4.04 -20.94
C TYR A 320 -3.91 4.97 -21.53
N LEU A 321 -3.03 4.42 -22.37
CA LEU A 321 -1.97 5.17 -23.05
C LEU A 321 -2.30 5.56 -24.50
N GLY A 322 -3.56 5.40 -24.92
CA GLY A 322 -4.02 5.79 -26.25
C GLY A 322 -3.35 5.05 -27.39
N GLN A 323 -2.91 3.81 -27.17
CA GLN A 323 -2.24 2.99 -28.19
C GLN A 323 -3.22 2.45 -29.26
N ASP A 324 -4.52 2.69 -29.07
CA ASP A 324 -5.60 2.36 -30.01
C ASP A 324 -5.75 3.32 -31.18
N ALA A 325 -5.08 4.47 -31.15
CA ALA A 325 -5.22 5.51 -32.17
C ALA A 325 -3.86 5.98 -32.71
N GLY A 326 -3.56 5.63 -33.98
CA GLY A 326 -2.40 6.16 -34.70
C GLY A 326 -1.04 5.71 -34.17
N TYR A 327 -0.97 4.57 -33.48
CA TYR A 327 0.29 4.02 -32.98
C TYR A 327 1.20 3.53 -34.13
N PRO A 328 2.52 3.80 -34.10
CA PRO A 328 3.45 3.34 -35.12
C PRO A 328 3.51 1.80 -35.22
N LYS A 329 3.73 1.29 -36.43
CA LYS A 329 3.91 -0.15 -36.66
C LYS A 329 5.36 -0.55 -36.46
N VAL A 330 5.57 -1.78 -35.99
CA VAL A 330 6.90 -2.39 -35.93
C VAL A 330 7.41 -2.64 -37.35
N GLY A 331 8.48 -1.96 -37.74
CA GLY A 331 9.13 -2.05 -39.06
C GLY A 331 10.45 -2.83 -39.07
N TRP A 332 10.85 -3.41 -37.94
CA TRP A 332 12.15 -4.04 -37.71
C TRP A 332 12.00 -5.40 -37.02
N SER A 333 13.10 -6.11 -36.76
CA SER A 333 13.06 -7.36 -36.01
C SER A 333 14.29 -7.52 -35.10
N SER A 334 14.05 -8.03 -33.89
CA SER A 334 15.09 -8.45 -32.95
C SER A 334 16.04 -9.50 -33.54
N TRP A 335 15.58 -10.28 -34.52
CA TRP A 335 16.25 -11.49 -35.00
C TRP A 335 16.98 -11.31 -36.33
N ASN A 336 16.87 -10.14 -36.97
CA ASN A 336 17.54 -9.83 -38.24
C ASN A 336 18.71 -8.86 -38.08
N GLY A 337 19.23 -8.71 -36.85
CA GLY A 337 20.22 -7.70 -36.50
C GLY A 337 19.62 -6.33 -36.16
N GLY A 338 18.32 -6.25 -35.87
CA GLY A 338 17.67 -5.01 -35.47
C GLY A 338 17.40 -4.03 -36.62
N VAL A 339 17.46 -4.48 -37.86
CA VAL A 339 17.39 -3.62 -39.05
C VAL A 339 15.96 -3.46 -39.57
N GLY A 340 15.69 -2.33 -40.22
CA GLY A 340 14.40 -1.99 -40.84
C GLY A 340 13.64 -0.87 -40.15
N GLY A 341 14.04 -0.51 -38.92
CA GLY A 341 13.43 0.56 -38.13
C GLY A 341 13.96 1.94 -38.49
N PRO A 342 13.23 3.01 -38.12
CA PRO A 342 13.74 4.38 -38.21
C PRO A 342 14.92 4.63 -37.25
N ASP A 343 15.71 5.67 -37.53
CA ASP A 343 16.58 6.27 -36.52
C ASP A 343 15.71 7.12 -35.58
N VAL A 344 15.74 6.79 -34.29
CA VAL A 344 14.88 7.39 -33.27
C VAL A 344 15.66 8.16 -32.20
N GLN A 345 16.99 8.26 -32.31
CA GLN A 345 17.86 8.87 -31.28
C GLN A 345 17.52 10.32 -30.96
N GLY A 346 17.05 11.10 -31.94
CA GLY A 346 16.76 12.52 -31.76
C GLY A 346 17.94 13.29 -31.13
N ASP A 347 17.66 14.01 -30.04
CA ASP A 347 18.65 14.68 -29.18
C ASP A 347 18.84 13.98 -27.82
N HIS A 348 18.39 12.73 -27.67
CA HIS A 348 18.41 12.00 -26.41
C HIS A 348 19.81 11.73 -25.85
N LYS A 349 20.86 11.84 -26.68
CA LYS A 349 22.24 11.86 -26.21
C LYS A 349 22.53 12.97 -25.18
N ILE A 350 21.75 14.06 -25.17
CA ILE A 350 21.89 15.15 -24.20
C ILE A 350 21.60 14.62 -22.79
N VAL A 351 20.42 14.00 -22.59
CA VAL A 351 20.06 13.42 -21.28
C VAL A 351 20.97 12.24 -20.91
N ALA A 352 21.41 11.45 -21.91
CA ALA A 352 22.40 10.40 -21.68
C ALA A 352 23.72 10.95 -21.13
N ARG A 353 24.26 12.03 -21.72
CA ARG A 353 25.46 12.71 -21.23
C ARG A 353 25.24 13.38 -19.88
N ASP A 354 24.10 14.03 -19.67
CA ASP A 354 23.80 14.69 -18.40
C ASP A 354 23.77 13.70 -17.24
N ILE A 355 23.16 12.52 -17.42
CA ILE A 355 23.16 11.46 -16.41
C ILE A 355 24.53 10.79 -16.28
N ALA A 356 25.24 10.54 -17.39
CA ALA A 356 26.61 10.04 -17.34
C ALA A 356 27.51 10.94 -16.50
N ARG A 357 27.41 12.26 -16.68
CA ARG A 357 28.15 13.29 -15.95
C ARG A 357 27.70 13.42 -14.50
N ASP A 358 26.41 13.62 -14.27
CA ASP A 358 25.87 13.99 -12.96
C ASP A 358 25.67 12.79 -12.03
N GLY A 359 25.80 11.57 -12.56
CA GLY A 359 25.87 10.32 -11.79
C GLY A 359 27.30 9.96 -11.34
N ILE A 360 28.34 10.65 -11.83
CA ILE A 360 29.72 10.44 -11.37
C ILE A 360 29.84 10.87 -9.91
N VAL A 361 30.41 9.97 -9.09
CA VAL A 361 30.65 10.20 -7.67
C VAL A 361 32.14 10.36 -7.42
N LEU A 362 32.56 11.53 -6.92
CA LEU A 362 33.93 11.76 -6.51
C LEU A 362 34.13 11.21 -5.09
N LEU A 363 34.97 10.17 -4.93
CA LEU A 363 35.17 9.48 -3.65
C LEU A 363 36.36 10.03 -2.86
N LYS A 364 37.39 10.46 -3.57
CA LYS A 364 38.63 11.01 -3.00
C LYS A 364 39.15 12.12 -3.89
N ASN A 365 39.63 13.22 -3.31
CA ASN A 365 40.31 14.30 -4.03
C ASN A 365 41.28 15.06 -3.11
N GLU A 366 42.49 14.56 -2.97
CA GLU A 366 43.55 15.19 -2.18
C GLU A 366 44.22 16.32 -2.95
N ASN A 367 44.60 17.38 -2.23
CA ASN A 367 45.33 18.54 -2.76
C ASN A 367 44.65 19.23 -3.95
N ASN A 368 43.33 19.04 -4.13
CA ASN A 368 42.57 19.47 -5.30
C ASN A 368 43.22 18.98 -6.61
N ALA A 369 43.62 17.71 -6.65
CA ALA A 369 44.15 17.05 -7.85
C ALA A 369 43.17 17.14 -9.03
N LEU A 370 41.88 17.07 -8.73
CA LEU A 370 40.79 17.40 -9.64
C LEU A 370 40.08 18.71 -9.24
N PRO A 371 39.60 19.52 -10.21
CA PRO A 371 39.68 19.28 -11.65
C PRO A 371 41.09 19.51 -12.22
N LEU A 372 41.41 18.84 -13.33
CA LEU A 372 42.66 18.99 -14.08
C LEU A 372 42.80 20.43 -14.62
N LYS A 373 44.04 20.95 -14.58
CA LYS A 373 44.36 22.33 -14.99
C LYS A 373 45.40 22.39 -16.10
N LYS A 374 45.08 21.81 -17.26
CA LYS A 374 45.99 21.74 -18.42
C LYS A 374 47.38 21.16 -18.06
N PRO A 375 47.46 19.94 -17.52
CA PRO A 375 48.75 19.31 -17.19
C PRO A 375 49.65 19.25 -18.41
N ALA A 376 50.98 19.29 -18.24
CA ALA A 376 51.89 19.20 -19.38
C ALA A 376 51.89 17.81 -20.02
N SER A 377 51.73 16.76 -19.20
CA SER A 377 51.60 15.39 -19.67
C SER A 377 50.64 14.54 -18.83
N LEU A 378 49.89 13.66 -19.50
CA LEU A 378 48.95 12.70 -18.91
C LEU A 378 49.26 11.28 -19.38
N ALA A 379 49.31 10.33 -18.45
CA ALA A 379 49.30 8.92 -18.78
C ALA A 379 47.88 8.35 -18.65
N ILE A 380 47.38 7.67 -19.70
CA ILE A 380 46.06 7.02 -19.72
C ILE A 380 46.27 5.51 -19.77
N ILE A 381 45.83 4.81 -18.72
CA ILE A 381 46.26 3.45 -18.42
C ILE A 381 45.06 2.54 -18.11
N GLY A 382 45.09 1.31 -18.61
CA GLY A 382 44.05 0.29 -18.40
C GLY A 382 43.18 0.10 -19.65
N GLN A 383 42.67 -1.12 -19.85
CA GLN A 383 41.82 -1.42 -21.00
C GLN A 383 40.48 -0.66 -20.95
N ASP A 384 40.00 -0.34 -19.75
CA ASP A 384 38.75 0.38 -19.51
C ASP A 384 38.77 1.85 -20.03
N ALA A 385 39.93 2.33 -20.50
CA ALA A 385 40.05 3.63 -21.15
C ALA A 385 39.67 3.65 -22.64
N ILE A 386 39.55 2.49 -23.30
CA ILE A 386 39.31 2.38 -24.75
C ILE A 386 38.04 1.60 -25.04
N ASN A 387 37.45 1.78 -26.23
CA ASN A 387 36.40 0.86 -26.68
C ASN A 387 36.95 -0.55 -26.87
N ASN A 388 36.07 -1.54 -26.80
CA ASN A 388 36.36 -2.90 -27.24
C ASN A 388 36.98 -2.86 -28.65
N PRO A 389 38.19 -3.41 -28.87
CA PRO A 389 38.86 -3.40 -30.17
C PRO A 389 38.07 -4.07 -31.31
N ASP A 390 37.19 -5.01 -30.98
CA ASP A 390 36.31 -5.69 -31.95
C ASP A 390 35.02 -4.90 -32.22
N GLY A 391 34.82 -3.78 -31.52
CA GLY A 391 33.67 -2.88 -31.62
C GLY A 391 32.80 -2.89 -30.36
N PRO A 392 32.10 -1.79 -30.04
CA PRO A 392 31.34 -1.64 -28.78
C PRO A 392 30.18 -2.66 -28.62
N ASN A 393 29.75 -3.27 -29.72
CA ASN A 393 28.69 -4.28 -29.75
C ASN A 393 29.21 -5.70 -30.07
N ALA A 394 30.52 -5.93 -30.07
CA ALA A 394 31.12 -7.20 -30.50
C ALA A 394 30.67 -8.41 -29.68
N CYS A 395 30.38 -8.19 -28.40
CA CYS A 395 29.89 -9.22 -27.49
C CYS A 395 28.36 -9.22 -27.48
N VAL A 396 27.77 -10.40 -27.76
CA VAL A 396 26.32 -10.62 -27.68
C VAL A 396 25.83 -10.26 -26.29
N ASP A 397 24.76 -9.47 -26.20
CA ASP A 397 24.16 -9.00 -24.96
C ASP A 397 25.17 -8.36 -23.99
N ARG A 398 26.24 -7.77 -24.54
CA ARG A 398 27.37 -7.18 -23.80
C ARG A 398 28.08 -8.16 -22.86
N GLY A 399 28.01 -9.47 -23.15
CA GLY A 399 28.58 -10.55 -22.34
C GLY A 399 30.11 -10.67 -22.36
N CYS A 400 30.83 -9.57 -22.15
CA CYS A 400 32.27 -9.50 -21.96
C CYS A 400 32.64 -8.18 -21.28
N ASP A 401 33.75 -8.18 -20.53
CA ASP A 401 34.31 -6.96 -19.94
C ASP A 401 35.61 -6.57 -20.67
N VAL A 402 35.51 -6.29 -21.97
CA VAL A 402 36.65 -5.95 -22.84
C VAL A 402 36.55 -4.51 -23.30
N GLY A 403 37.55 -3.69 -22.97
CA GLY A 403 37.48 -2.24 -23.15
C GLY A 403 36.69 -1.55 -22.04
N THR A 404 36.16 -0.37 -22.33
CA THR A 404 35.44 0.49 -21.37
C THR A 404 34.07 -0.10 -21.04
N LEU A 405 33.78 -0.20 -19.75
CA LEU A 405 32.52 -0.74 -19.26
C LEU A 405 31.46 0.37 -19.18
N ALA A 406 30.49 0.34 -20.08
CA ALA A 406 29.41 1.33 -20.12
C ALA A 406 28.03 0.75 -19.76
N MET A 407 27.94 -0.57 -19.61
CA MET A 407 26.70 -1.34 -19.39
C MET A 407 27.07 -2.75 -18.92
N GLY A 408 26.30 -3.35 -18.01
CA GLY A 408 26.45 -4.78 -17.69
C GLY A 408 25.80 -5.68 -18.76
N TRP A 409 25.89 -7.00 -18.57
CA TRP A 409 25.40 -7.95 -19.59
C TRP A 409 23.99 -8.50 -19.34
N GLY A 410 23.38 -9.02 -20.41
CA GLY A 410 22.11 -9.76 -20.35
C GLY A 410 20.94 -9.06 -21.05
N SER A 411 19.72 -9.37 -20.63
CA SER A 411 18.50 -8.76 -21.20
C SER A 411 18.37 -7.27 -20.93
N GLY A 412 19.02 -6.77 -19.89
CA GLY A 412 19.07 -5.34 -19.57
C GLY A 412 19.89 -4.49 -20.54
N SER A 413 20.37 -5.05 -21.65
CA SER A 413 21.30 -4.38 -22.57
C SER A 413 20.67 -3.77 -23.83
N ALA A 414 21.41 -2.91 -24.52
CA ALA A 414 21.06 -2.34 -25.81
C ALA A 414 22.29 -2.24 -26.73
N GLU A 415 22.07 -2.07 -28.03
CA GLU A 415 23.14 -1.84 -29.01
C GLU A 415 23.60 -0.39 -28.94
N PHE A 416 24.91 -0.16 -28.83
CA PHE A 416 25.49 1.18 -28.89
C PHE A 416 25.41 1.72 -30.33
N PRO A 417 24.79 2.89 -30.59
CA PRO A 417 24.93 3.57 -31.89
C PRO A 417 26.36 4.07 -32.10
N TYR A 418 27.01 4.41 -30.99
CA TYR A 418 28.42 4.70 -30.81
C TYR A 418 28.72 4.56 -29.30
N LEU A 419 30.00 4.53 -28.94
CA LEU A 419 30.44 4.64 -27.55
C LEU A 419 31.65 5.55 -27.52
N ILE A 420 31.57 6.65 -26.78
CA ILE A 420 32.70 7.56 -26.60
C ILE A 420 33.55 7.01 -25.45
N ALA A 421 34.71 6.43 -25.75
CA ALA A 421 35.61 5.92 -24.73
C ALA A 421 36.28 7.07 -23.95
N PRO A 422 36.70 6.84 -22.69
CA PRO A 422 37.43 7.83 -21.91
C PRO A 422 38.67 8.41 -22.61
N LEU A 423 39.50 7.56 -23.24
CA LEU A 423 40.69 8.01 -23.96
C LEU A 423 40.35 8.95 -25.11
N ASP A 424 39.29 8.65 -25.87
CA ASP A 424 38.89 9.45 -27.04
C ASP A 424 38.53 10.88 -26.62
N ALA A 425 37.69 11.03 -25.58
CA ALA A 425 37.28 12.32 -25.06
C ALA A 425 38.45 13.08 -24.38
N ILE A 426 39.29 12.38 -23.61
CA ILE A 426 40.46 12.98 -22.97
C ILE A 426 41.48 13.44 -24.01
N GLN A 427 41.68 12.68 -25.09
CA GLN A 427 42.61 13.03 -26.16
C GLN A 427 42.15 14.30 -26.90
N GLU A 428 40.84 14.49 -27.10
CA GLU A 428 40.28 15.72 -27.66
C GLU A 428 40.60 16.92 -26.77
N GLN A 429 40.28 16.84 -25.48
CA GLN A 429 40.54 17.91 -24.52
C GLN A 429 42.06 18.19 -24.35
N ALA A 430 42.88 17.14 -24.28
CA ALA A 430 44.34 17.26 -24.19
C ALA A 430 44.94 17.96 -25.41
N THR A 431 44.40 17.72 -26.61
CA THR A 431 44.82 18.42 -27.83
C THR A 431 44.52 19.91 -27.76
N ALA A 432 43.35 20.28 -27.23
CA ALA A 432 42.98 21.68 -27.03
C ALA A 432 43.87 22.39 -25.97
N ASP A 433 44.34 21.64 -24.97
CA ASP A 433 45.18 22.15 -23.89
C ASP A 433 46.69 22.14 -24.21
N GLY A 434 47.11 21.42 -25.26
CA GLY A 434 48.53 21.19 -25.56
C GLY A 434 49.19 20.17 -24.61
N THR A 435 48.39 19.32 -23.95
CA THR A 435 48.84 18.26 -23.05
C THR A 435 49.36 17.07 -23.86
N THR A 436 50.54 16.55 -23.49
CA THR A 436 51.09 15.33 -24.10
C THR A 436 50.44 14.08 -23.49
N ILE A 437 49.87 13.20 -24.32
CA ILE A 437 49.28 11.93 -23.87
C ILE A 437 50.28 10.79 -24.03
N VAL A 438 50.39 9.95 -23.00
CA VAL A 438 51.12 8.67 -23.01
C VAL A 438 50.12 7.56 -22.69
N THR A 439 50.00 6.54 -23.53
CA THR A 439 48.97 5.51 -23.35
C THR A 439 49.57 4.16 -22.98
N SER A 440 48.85 3.42 -22.13
CA SER A 440 48.99 1.97 -21.92
C SER A 440 47.60 1.37 -21.82
N THR A 441 46.98 1.07 -22.95
CA THR A 441 45.56 0.64 -23.04
C THR A 441 45.38 -0.86 -22.81
N SER A 442 46.23 -1.45 -21.97
CA SER A 442 46.19 -2.85 -21.52
C SER A 442 46.27 -2.85 -19.99
N ASP A 443 45.91 -3.98 -19.36
CA ASP A 443 46.05 -4.14 -17.91
C ASP A 443 47.42 -4.71 -17.49
N SER A 444 48.42 -4.60 -18.38
CA SER A 444 49.80 -4.96 -18.07
C SER A 444 50.37 -3.99 -17.03
N THR A 445 50.63 -4.50 -15.82
CA THR A 445 51.23 -3.73 -14.71
C THR A 445 52.56 -3.07 -15.10
N SER A 446 53.37 -3.76 -15.91
CA SER A 446 54.67 -3.27 -16.36
C SER A 446 54.58 -2.18 -17.43
N GLU A 447 53.66 -2.30 -18.38
CA GLU A 447 53.41 -1.27 -19.40
C GLU A 447 52.75 -0.04 -18.78
N GLY A 448 51.79 -0.25 -17.88
CA GLY A 448 51.13 0.80 -17.11
C GLY A 448 52.12 1.63 -16.31
N ALA A 449 53.01 0.98 -15.54
CA ALA A 449 54.08 1.67 -14.82
C ALA A 449 55.04 2.42 -15.77
N ALA A 450 55.39 1.83 -16.92
CA ALA A 450 56.28 2.47 -17.89
C ALA A 450 55.65 3.71 -18.55
N ALA A 451 54.33 3.72 -18.79
CA ALA A 451 53.60 4.88 -19.27
C ALA A 451 53.46 5.95 -18.16
N ALA A 452 53.05 5.53 -16.96
CA ALA A 452 52.90 6.40 -15.79
C ALA A 452 54.17 7.16 -15.43
N GLY A 453 55.34 6.52 -15.52
CA GLY A 453 56.64 7.15 -15.24
C GLY A 453 57.09 8.22 -16.25
N LYS A 454 56.35 8.40 -17.36
CA LYS A 454 56.63 9.40 -18.42
C LYS A 454 55.67 10.59 -18.39
N ALA A 455 54.74 10.65 -17.44
CA ALA A 455 53.74 11.70 -17.34
C ALA A 455 53.71 12.36 -15.95
N ASP A 456 53.24 13.61 -15.89
CA ASP A 456 53.10 14.35 -14.63
C ASP A 456 51.95 13.84 -13.76
N THR A 457 50.91 13.30 -14.41
CA THR A 457 49.71 12.74 -13.79
C THR A 457 49.31 11.48 -14.56
N ALA A 458 48.92 10.44 -13.83
CA ALA A 458 48.46 9.18 -14.40
C ALA A 458 46.98 8.98 -14.06
N ILE A 459 46.17 8.66 -15.07
CA ILE A 459 44.76 8.29 -14.91
C ILE A 459 44.66 6.80 -15.25
N VAL A 460 44.32 6.01 -14.23
CA VAL A 460 44.17 4.56 -14.32
C VAL A 460 42.69 4.23 -14.35
N PHE A 461 42.28 3.49 -15.36
CA PHE A 461 40.92 3.02 -15.59
C PHE A 461 40.83 1.56 -15.18
N ILE A 462 39.89 1.24 -14.31
CA ILE A 462 39.59 -0.11 -13.85
C ILE A 462 38.09 -0.31 -13.85
N ASN A 463 37.66 -1.56 -13.92
CA ASN A 463 36.25 -1.90 -13.93
C ASN A 463 35.94 -3.16 -13.11
N ALA A 464 34.64 -3.44 -12.96
CA ALA A 464 34.14 -4.73 -12.54
C ALA A 464 32.71 -4.90 -13.01
N ASP A 465 32.46 -6.02 -13.70
CA ASP A 465 31.22 -6.28 -14.40
C ASP A 465 30.36 -7.37 -13.75
N SER A 466 29.10 -7.46 -14.15
CA SER A 466 28.13 -8.49 -13.78
C SER A 466 26.93 -8.44 -14.73
N GLY A 467 26.10 -9.48 -14.71
CA GLY A 467 24.87 -9.46 -15.50
C GLY A 467 23.95 -10.64 -15.26
N GLU A 468 23.19 -10.97 -16.28
CA GLU A 468 22.20 -12.05 -16.22
C GLU A 468 22.82 -13.45 -16.32
N GLN A 469 22.28 -14.41 -15.58
CA GLN A 469 22.87 -15.74 -15.34
C GLN A 469 23.15 -16.60 -16.59
N TYR A 470 22.41 -16.37 -17.69
CA TYR A 470 22.52 -17.21 -18.88
C TYR A 470 23.82 -17.01 -19.66
N ILE A 471 24.64 -16.02 -19.26
CA ILE A 471 26.00 -15.79 -19.75
C ILE A 471 26.98 -15.97 -18.60
N THR A 472 28.08 -16.68 -18.87
CA THR A 472 29.22 -16.79 -17.96
C THR A 472 30.40 -16.01 -18.53
N VAL A 473 30.83 -14.96 -17.83
CA VAL A 473 31.97 -14.11 -18.22
C VAL A 473 33.07 -14.30 -17.19
N GLU A 474 34.27 -14.66 -17.63
CA GLU A 474 35.43 -14.92 -16.76
C GLU A 474 35.16 -15.87 -15.57
N GLY A 475 34.29 -16.86 -15.78
CA GLY A 475 33.91 -17.85 -14.76
C GLY A 475 32.79 -17.41 -13.81
N GLN A 476 32.19 -16.24 -14.04
CA GLN A 476 31.09 -15.68 -13.24
C GLN A 476 29.77 -15.80 -14.00
N ALA A 477 28.84 -16.61 -13.50
CA ALA A 477 27.55 -16.90 -14.12
C ALA A 477 26.48 -15.93 -13.57
N GLY A 478 26.51 -14.70 -14.06
CA GLY A 478 25.65 -13.60 -13.62
C GLY A 478 26.19 -12.86 -12.39
N ASP A 479 26.04 -13.48 -11.21
CA ASP A 479 26.52 -12.91 -9.94
C ASP A 479 28.06 -12.83 -9.90
N ARG A 480 28.58 -11.78 -9.26
CA ARG A 480 30.02 -11.61 -9.06
C ARG A 480 30.57 -12.61 -8.04
N ALA A 481 31.76 -13.14 -8.29
CA ALA A 481 32.44 -14.06 -7.37
C ALA A 481 32.99 -13.33 -6.12
N ASP A 482 33.42 -12.09 -6.29
CA ASP A 482 33.94 -11.24 -5.24
C ASP A 482 33.62 -9.76 -5.50
N LEU A 483 34.20 -8.87 -4.69
CA LEU A 483 34.04 -7.42 -4.80
C LEU A 483 35.41 -6.74 -5.08
N ASP A 484 36.36 -7.45 -5.68
CA ASP A 484 37.61 -6.85 -6.16
C ASP A 484 37.42 -6.32 -7.60
N PRO A 485 38.19 -5.30 -8.03
CA PRO A 485 38.24 -4.91 -9.44
C PRO A 485 38.67 -6.07 -10.34
N TRP A 486 38.03 -6.20 -11.51
CA TRP A 486 38.37 -7.20 -12.51
C TRP A 486 39.74 -6.92 -13.15
N HIS A 487 40.23 -7.88 -13.94
CA HIS A 487 41.46 -7.74 -14.74
C HIS A 487 42.72 -7.35 -13.96
N ASN A 488 42.83 -7.80 -12.70
CA ASN A 488 43.92 -7.42 -11.81
C ASN A 488 44.03 -5.89 -11.59
N GLY A 489 42.90 -5.17 -11.61
CA GLY A 489 42.85 -3.71 -11.46
C GLY A 489 43.55 -3.20 -10.19
N ASN A 490 43.45 -3.92 -9.08
CA ASN A 490 44.22 -3.64 -7.86
C ASN A 490 45.74 -3.59 -8.12
N GLY A 491 46.28 -4.60 -8.82
CA GLY A 491 47.70 -4.68 -9.15
C GLY A 491 48.14 -3.64 -10.18
N LEU A 492 47.26 -3.28 -11.13
CA LEU A 492 47.52 -2.21 -12.10
C LEU A 492 47.66 -0.85 -11.39
N VAL A 493 46.73 -0.51 -10.51
CA VAL A 493 46.77 0.74 -9.74
C VAL A 493 48.00 0.79 -8.84
N GLU A 494 48.33 -0.31 -8.15
CA GLU A 494 49.55 -0.40 -7.32
C GLU A 494 50.82 -0.14 -8.15
N ALA A 495 50.96 -0.78 -9.31
CA ALA A 495 52.12 -0.60 -10.18
C ALA A 495 52.28 0.85 -10.66
N VAL A 496 51.16 1.51 -11.00
CA VAL A 496 51.16 2.92 -11.42
C VAL A 496 51.47 3.86 -10.27
N ALA A 497 50.82 3.69 -9.13
CA ALA A 497 51.03 4.51 -7.94
C ALA A 497 52.45 4.41 -7.38
N ASN A 498 53.16 3.29 -7.62
CA ASN A 498 54.56 3.14 -7.23
C ASN A 498 55.53 4.04 -8.00
N VAL A 499 55.15 4.52 -9.19
CA VAL A 499 56.03 5.31 -10.08
C VAL A 499 55.51 6.70 -10.42
N ASN A 500 54.22 6.97 -10.23
CA ASN A 500 53.61 8.29 -10.42
C ASN A 500 53.02 8.79 -9.10
N LYS A 501 53.31 10.05 -8.74
CA LYS A 501 52.88 10.66 -7.47
C LYS A 501 51.47 11.28 -7.52
N ASN A 502 50.94 11.48 -8.73
CA ASN A 502 49.62 12.05 -8.97
C ASN A 502 48.80 11.03 -9.74
N THR A 503 48.43 9.93 -9.08
CA THR A 503 47.60 8.88 -9.66
C THR A 503 46.13 9.15 -9.37
N ILE A 504 45.32 9.22 -10.42
CA ILE A 504 43.87 9.33 -10.39
C ILE A 504 43.32 7.98 -10.83
N VAL A 505 42.37 7.42 -10.08
CA VAL A 505 41.71 6.16 -10.42
C VAL A 505 40.29 6.47 -10.86
N VAL A 506 39.91 6.02 -12.05
CA VAL A 506 38.53 6.06 -12.58
C VAL A 506 37.98 4.65 -12.58
N ILE A 507 36.77 4.47 -12.06
CA ILE A 507 36.14 3.16 -11.86
C ILE A 507 34.79 3.12 -12.58
N HIS A 508 34.66 2.26 -13.59
CA HIS A 508 33.35 1.89 -14.15
C HIS A 508 32.90 0.56 -13.56
N SER A 509 31.78 0.52 -12.85
CA SER A 509 31.35 -0.72 -12.21
C SER A 509 29.84 -0.79 -12.01
N VAL A 510 29.35 -2.03 -12.12
CA VAL A 510 27.96 -2.44 -11.84
C VAL A 510 27.52 -2.23 -10.39
N GLY A 511 28.46 -2.13 -9.44
CA GLY A 511 28.13 -2.04 -8.02
C GLY A 511 29.36 -1.92 -7.12
N PRO A 512 29.20 -1.98 -5.79
CA PRO A 512 30.31 -1.74 -4.85
C PRO A 512 31.54 -2.59 -5.09
N LEU A 513 32.72 -2.04 -4.81
CA LEU A 513 34.02 -2.74 -4.77
C LEU A 513 34.76 -2.46 -3.46
N ILE A 514 35.62 -3.38 -3.01
CA ILE A 514 36.50 -3.16 -1.86
C ILE A 514 37.73 -2.37 -2.29
N LEU A 515 37.79 -1.10 -1.89
CA LEU A 515 38.82 -0.16 -2.34
C LEU A 515 40.04 -0.06 -1.40
N GLU A 516 40.09 -0.83 -0.32
CA GLU A 516 41.12 -0.66 0.73
C GLU A 516 42.56 -0.78 0.20
N LYS A 517 42.82 -1.69 -0.76
CA LYS A 517 44.14 -1.84 -1.39
C LYS A 517 44.54 -0.59 -2.17
N ILE A 518 43.61 0.00 -2.91
CA ILE A 518 43.81 1.23 -3.70
C ILE A 518 44.02 2.43 -2.76
N LEU A 519 43.18 2.56 -1.75
CA LEU A 519 43.20 3.70 -0.83
C LEU A 519 44.39 3.70 0.14
N ALA A 520 45.03 2.54 0.36
CA ALA A 520 46.27 2.44 1.11
C ALA A 520 47.48 3.06 0.37
N LEU A 521 47.38 3.32 -0.94
CA LEU A 521 48.44 3.88 -1.76
C LEU A 521 48.45 5.42 -1.63
N PRO A 522 49.51 6.03 -1.05
CA PRO A 522 49.53 7.48 -0.78
C PRO A 522 49.59 8.33 -2.06
N ASN A 523 50.02 7.75 -3.18
CA ASN A 523 50.10 8.44 -4.46
C ASN A 523 48.79 8.39 -5.26
N VAL A 524 47.77 7.66 -4.78
CA VAL A 524 46.41 7.74 -5.32
C VAL A 524 45.76 8.97 -4.72
N VAL A 525 45.76 10.07 -5.49
CA VAL A 525 45.31 11.39 -5.02
C VAL A 525 43.83 11.63 -5.30
N ALA A 526 43.23 10.95 -6.27
CA ALA A 526 41.79 11.02 -6.52
C ALA A 526 41.21 9.66 -6.94
N VAL A 527 39.95 9.44 -6.58
CA VAL A 527 39.16 8.26 -6.96
C VAL A 527 37.81 8.75 -7.46
N VAL A 528 37.50 8.44 -8.72
CA VAL A 528 36.30 8.83 -9.43
C VAL A 528 35.50 7.57 -9.74
N TRP A 529 34.32 7.46 -9.14
CA TRP A 529 33.39 6.39 -9.42
C TRP A 529 32.45 6.82 -10.55
N ALA A 530 32.67 6.28 -11.74
CA ALA A 530 31.96 6.67 -12.96
C ALA A 530 30.74 5.78 -13.28
N GLY A 531 30.62 4.63 -12.61
CA GLY A 531 29.44 3.75 -12.70
C GLY A 531 29.25 3.15 -14.10
N LEU A 532 28.03 3.21 -14.66
CA LEU A 532 27.68 2.67 -15.97
C LEU A 532 27.00 3.73 -16.85
N PRO A 533 27.80 4.55 -17.56
CA PRO A 533 27.34 5.80 -18.17
C PRO A 533 26.71 5.69 -19.56
N GLY A 534 26.56 4.50 -20.16
CA GLY A 534 26.02 4.37 -21.52
C GLY A 534 26.89 5.05 -22.59
N GLN A 535 26.29 5.47 -23.71
CA GLN A 535 27.02 5.87 -24.92
C GLN A 535 27.90 7.13 -24.79
N GLU A 536 27.62 7.98 -23.80
CA GLU A 536 28.30 9.27 -23.57
C GLU A 536 29.37 9.17 -22.46
N SER A 537 29.86 7.96 -22.15
CA SER A 537 30.85 7.67 -21.10
C SER A 537 32.00 8.67 -21.00
N GLY A 538 32.83 8.76 -22.03
CA GLY A 538 34.01 9.64 -22.03
C GLY A 538 33.67 11.13 -21.96
N ASN A 539 32.57 11.55 -22.60
CA ASN A 539 32.14 12.94 -22.58
C ASN A 539 31.67 13.38 -21.18
N GLY A 540 30.82 12.58 -20.53
CA GLY A 540 30.39 12.84 -19.16
C GLY A 540 31.57 12.84 -18.18
N LEU A 541 32.53 11.94 -18.38
CA LEU A 541 33.74 11.88 -17.57
C LEU A 541 34.63 13.12 -17.73
N VAL A 542 34.89 13.57 -18.96
CA VAL A 542 35.72 14.76 -19.22
C VAL A 542 35.10 16.02 -18.63
N ASP A 543 33.77 16.15 -18.66
CA ASP A 543 33.08 17.27 -18.04
C ASP A 543 33.43 17.41 -16.54
N ILE A 544 33.58 16.29 -15.85
CA ILE A 544 34.00 16.24 -14.45
C ILE A 544 35.50 16.38 -14.30
N LEU A 545 36.32 15.58 -15.01
CA LEU A 545 37.78 15.56 -14.83
C LEU A 545 38.40 16.94 -15.09
N TYR A 546 37.88 17.72 -16.04
CA TYR A 546 38.36 19.06 -16.36
C TYR A 546 37.53 20.18 -15.71
N GLY A 547 36.48 19.85 -14.98
CA GLY A 547 35.71 20.80 -14.18
C GLY A 547 34.87 21.79 -15.00
N SER A 548 34.40 21.39 -16.18
CA SER A 548 33.30 22.11 -16.86
C SER A 548 32.03 22.06 -16.00
N LYS A 549 31.89 20.98 -15.23
CA LYS A 549 30.94 20.82 -14.13
C LYS A 549 31.63 20.24 -12.90
N SER A 550 31.15 20.63 -11.72
CA SER A 550 31.52 19.96 -10.47
C SER A 550 30.83 18.60 -10.39
N PRO A 551 31.48 17.53 -9.90
CA PRO A 551 30.79 16.29 -9.59
C PRO A 551 29.72 16.56 -8.54
N SER A 552 28.56 15.94 -8.74
CA SER A 552 27.38 16.12 -7.90
C SER A 552 26.65 14.80 -7.62
N GLY A 553 27.12 13.69 -8.18
CA GLY A 553 26.58 12.38 -7.89
C GLY A 553 26.86 11.97 -6.45
N LYS A 554 25.98 11.14 -5.90
CA LYS A 554 26.14 10.51 -4.58
C LYS A 554 25.92 9.01 -4.71
N LEU A 555 26.67 8.21 -3.95
CA LEU A 555 26.57 6.75 -4.00
C LEU A 555 25.12 6.29 -3.68
N PRO A 556 24.49 5.46 -4.54
CA PRO A 556 23.19 4.87 -4.26
C PRO A 556 23.31 3.57 -3.43
N TYR A 557 24.51 3.22 -2.97
CA TYR A 557 24.82 2.05 -2.12
C TYR A 557 26.02 2.34 -1.21
N THR A 558 26.29 1.48 -0.26
CA THR A 558 27.46 1.56 0.61
C THR A 558 28.68 0.93 -0.06
N ILE A 559 29.86 1.52 0.11
CA ILE A 559 31.16 0.88 -0.19
C ILE A 559 31.82 0.50 1.15
N ALA A 560 31.90 -0.80 1.39
CA ALA A 560 32.47 -1.39 2.61
C ALA A 560 34.02 -1.42 2.63
N LYS A 561 34.59 -1.73 3.79
CA LYS A 561 36.04 -2.01 3.95
C LYS A 561 36.37 -3.47 3.66
N GLN A 562 35.42 -4.38 3.85
CA GLN A 562 35.54 -5.79 3.50
C GLN A 562 34.18 -6.36 3.11
N ALA A 563 34.15 -7.40 2.28
CA ALA A 563 32.90 -7.96 1.76
C ALA A 563 31.98 -8.55 2.85
N SER A 564 32.54 -9.06 3.95
CA SER A 564 31.74 -9.59 5.06
C SER A 564 30.96 -8.53 5.83
N ASP A 565 31.28 -7.25 5.68
CA ASP A 565 30.58 -6.15 6.37
C ASP A 565 29.16 -5.95 5.86
N TYR A 566 28.80 -6.44 4.66
CA TYR A 566 27.43 -6.33 4.14
C TYR A 566 26.45 -7.31 4.81
N GLY A 567 26.95 -8.37 5.45
CA GLY A 567 26.11 -9.39 6.09
C GLY A 567 25.32 -10.30 5.14
N THR A 568 25.43 -10.10 3.83
CA THR A 568 24.71 -10.86 2.78
C THR A 568 25.65 -11.29 1.66
N SER A 569 25.37 -12.46 1.05
CA SER A 569 26.09 -13.00 -0.10
C SER A 569 25.15 -13.87 -0.94
N PRO A 570 25.49 -14.19 -2.21
CA PRO A 570 24.72 -15.14 -3.00
C PRO A 570 24.60 -16.49 -2.29
N GLN A 571 23.41 -17.09 -2.32
CA GLN A 571 23.09 -18.37 -1.70
C GLN A 571 22.99 -19.48 -2.75
N SER A 572 23.55 -20.66 -2.47
CA SER A 572 23.46 -21.80 -3.40
C SER A 572 22.11 -22.54 -3.34
N GLY A 573 21.25 -22.22 -2.38
CA GLY A 573 19.93 -22.83 -2.18
C GLY A 573 18.87 -21.76 -1.94
N ASP A 574 17.87 -22.08 -1.12
CA ASP A 574 16.87 -21.10 -0.69
C ASP A 574 17.51 -19.99 0.16
N ASP A 575 16.98 -18.78 0.03
CA ASP A 575 17.37 -17.61 0.82
C ASP A 575 16.22 -17.25 1.76
N ASN A 576 16.52 -17.14 3.06
CA ASN A 576 15.53 -16.88 4.11
C ASN A 576 15.41 -15.40 4.48
N PHE A 577 16.18 -14.51 3.86
CA PHE A 577 16.13 -13.06 4.10
C PHE A 577 16.23 -12.73 5.60
N SER A 578 17.10 -13.46 6.30
CA SER A 578 17.23 -13.41 7.77
C SER A 578 17.73 -12.06 8.30
N GLU A 579 18.34 -11.26 7.44
CA GLU A 579 18.75 -9.88 7.70
C GLU A 579 17.56 -8.92 7.86
N GLY A 580 16.36 -9.31 7.40
CA GLY A 580 15.14 -8.54 7.53
C GLY A 580 15.23 -7.15 6.90
N LEU A 581 14.93 -6.10 7.67
CA LEU A 581 14.97 -4.71 7.19
C LEU A 581 16.40 -4.15 7.05
N TYR A 582 17.42 -4.89 7.49
CA TYR A 582 18.78 -4.39 7.67
C TYR A 582 19.67 -4.81 6.50
N ILE A 583 19.48 -4.15 5.36
CA ILE A 583 20.34 -4.27 4.16
C ILE A 583 21.11 -2.97 3.91
N ASP A 584 22.24 -3.06 3.22
CA ASP A 584 23.12 -1.91 2.91
C ASP A 584 23.32 -0.98 4.13
N TYR A 585 23.19 0.35 3.99
CA TYR A 585 23.45 1.30 5.08
C TYR A 585 22.65 1.04 6.36
N ARG A 586 21.46 0.43 6.26
CA ARG A 586 20.66 0.05 7.43
C ARG A 586 21.37 -1.02 8.25
N HIS A 587 22.01 -1.99 7.59
CA HIS A 587 22.86 -2.99 8.24
C HIS A 587 24.06 -2.35 8.91
N PHE A 588 24.79 -1.50 8.19
CA PHE A 588 26.00 -0.85 8.70
C PHE A 588 25.71 0.01 9.94
N ASP A 589 24.57 0.70 9.95
CA ASP A 589 24.14 1.50 11.08
C ASP A 589 23.75 0.66 12.29
N GLU A 590 22.97 -0.42 12.08
CA GLU A 590 22.54 -1.32 13.15
C GLU A 590 23.71 -2.08 13.77
N ALA A 591 24.63 -2.57 12.94
CA ALA A 591 25.79 -3.33 13.37
C ALA A 591 26.94 -2.45 13.92
N GLY A 592 26.80 -1.12 13.87
CA GLY A 592 27.86 -0.18 14.28
C GLY A 592 29.13 -0.29 13.42
N ILE A 593 28.99 -0.70 12.16
CA ILE A 593 30.10 -0.87 11.22
C ILE A 593 30.34 0.48 10.54
N GLU A 594 31.60 0.90 10.48
CA GLU A 594 32.01 2.10 9.75
C GLU A 594 32.39 1.72 8.30
N PRO A 595 31.61 2.13 7.29
CA PRO A 595 31.93 1.85 5.89
C PRO A 595 33.20 2.60 5.46
N ARG A 596 33.67 2.35 4.24
CA ARG A 596 34.67 3.20 3.61
C ARG A 596 34.03 4.47 3.06
N TYR A 597 32.97 4.31 2.28
CA TYR A 597 32.11 5.39 1.82
C TYR A 597 30.66 4.96 2.03
N GLU A 598 29.92 5.74 2.80
CA GLU A 598 28.53 5.45 3.15
C GLU A 598 27.55 5.70 2.00
N PHE A 599 26.37 5.08 2.07
CA PHE A 599 25.24 5.44 1.21
C PHE A 599 24.98 6.95 1.23
N GLY A 600 24.77 7.52 0.05
CA GLY A 600 24.57 8.96 -0.15
C GLY A 600 25.84 9.80 -0.09
N PHE A 601 27.04 9.20 0.00
CA PHE A 601 28.31 9.93 -0.01
C PHE A 601 28.72 10.37 -1.43
N GLY A 602 29.34 11.54 -1.53
CA GLY A 602 29.99 12.03 -2.74
C GLY A 602 30.57 13.43 -2.54
N LEU A 603 31.83 13.61 -2.93
CA LEU A 603 32.52 14.89 -2.88
C LEU A 603 32.12 15.80 -4.04
N SER A 604 32.40 17.09 -3.86
CA SER A 604 32.20 18.16 -4.84
C SER A 604 33.51 18.96 -4.98
N TYR A 605 33.65 19.76 -6.04
CA TYR A 605 34.73 20.74 -6.14
C TYR A 605 34.49 22.00 -5.29
N THR A 606 33.30 22.11 -4.70
CA THR A 606 32.95 23.13 -3.73
C THR A 606 32.53 22.50 -2.40
N THR A 607 32.19 23.33 -1.42
CA THR A 607 31.69 22.91 -0.11
C THR A 607 30.30 23.50 0.13
N PHE A 608 29.47 22.79 0.90
CA PHE A 608 28.12 23.22 1.22
C PHE A 608 27.90 23.25 2.74
N GLU A 609 27.25 24.31 3.20
CA GLU A 609 26.80 24.47 4.58
C GLU A 609 25.28 24.31 4.67
N TYR A 610 24.84 23.64 5.73
CA TYR A 610 23.44 23.32 6.00
C TYR A 610 22.97 24.14 7.20
N SER A 611 21.83 24.81 7.09
CA SER A 611 21.26 25.65 8.15
C SER A 611 19.73 25.67 8.11
N GLU A 612 19.11 26.32 9.11
CA GLU A 612 17.68 26.65 9.13
C GLU A 612 16.73 25.46 8.90
N LEU A 613 16.95 24.36 9.61
CA LEU A 613 16.02 23.22 9.58
C LEU A 613 14.66 23.60 10.17
N VAL A 614 13.60 23.43 9.39
CA VAL A 614 12.21 23.55 9.84
C VAL A 614 11.48 22.26 9.48
N ALA A 615 10.88 21.62 10.48
CA ALA A 615 10.04 20.43 10.27
C ALA A 615 8.62 20.75 10.75
N THR A 616 7.65 20.69 9.84
CA THR A 616 6.26 21.04 10.09
C THR A 616 5.36 19.86 9.78
N TYR A 617 4.54 19.46 10.75
CA TYR A 617 3.48 18.48 10.52
C TYR A 617 2.23 19.22 10.01
N THR A 618 1.77 18.87 8.82
CA THR A 618 0.76 19.63 8.04
C THR A 618 -0.64 19.02 8.09
N ASP A 619 -0.78 17.72 8.33
CA ASP A 619 -2.08 17.03 8.31
C ASP A 619 -2.41 16.35 9.65
N LYS A 620 -3.54 16.71 10.27
CA LYS A 620 -4.04 16.11 11.53
C LYS A 620 -5.19 15.11 11.32
N THR A 621 -5.58 14.87 10.08
CA THR A 621 -6.73 14.03 9.73
C THR A 621 -6.30 12.57 9.55
N GLU A 622 -7.24 11.65 9.80
CA GLU A 622 -7.04 10.25 9.41
C GLU A 622 -7.06 10.16 7.88
N GLY A 623 -6.06 9.50 7.31
CA GLY A 623 -5.99 9.29 5.86
C GLY A 623 -7.10 8.35 5.38
N SER A 624 -7.58 8.56 4.15
CA SER A 624 -8.54 7.67 3.49
C SER A 624 -8.05 6.23 3.50
N THR A 625 -8.89 5.31 3.98
CA THR A 625 -8.63 3.85 3.93
C THR A 625 -9.14 3.22 2.64
N THR A 626 -9.68 4.02 1.71
CA THR A 626 -10.11 3.54 0.40
C THR A 626 -8.89 3.04 -0.35
N THR A 627 -8.92 1.79 -0.81
CA THR A 627 -7.85 1.23 -1.64
C THR A 627 -7.94 1.85 -3.04
N ALA A 628 -6.79 2.29 -3.54
CA ALA A 628 -6.60 2.80 -4.89
C ALA A 628 -5.21 2.34 -5.39
N PRO A 629 -4.81 2.63 -6.64
CA PRO A 629 -3.49 2.24 -7.12
C PRO A 629 -2.36 2.71 -6.19
N GLY A 630 -1.60 1.74 -5.65
CA GLY A 630 -0.54 1.92 -4.66
C GLY A 630 -0.92 1.54 -3.22
N GLY A 631 -2.19 1.25 -2.95
CA GLY A 631 -2.72 0.91 -1.64
C GLY A 631 -3.74 1.91 -1.11
N ALA A 632 -3.92 1.96 0.21
CA ALA A 632 -4.83 2.94 0.82
C ALA A 632 -4.43 4.38 0.40
N GLU A 633 -5.38 5.14 -0.12
CA GLU A 633 -5.14 6.49 -0.66
C GLU A 633 -4.40 7.40 0.32
N GLY A 634 -4.80 7.33 1.61
CA GLY A 634 -4.25 8.15 2.67
C GLY A 634 -2.76 7.91 2.97
N LEU A 635 -2.16 6.85 2.44
CA LEU A 635 -0.72 6.60 2.54
C LEU A 635 0.10 7.63 1.79
N TYR A 636 -0.44 8.18 0.70
CA TYR A 636 0.24 9.10 -0.20
C TYR A 636 -0.03 10.57 0.11
N ASP A 637 -0.88 10.87 1.10
CA ASP A 637 -1.10 12.22 1.60
C ASP A 637 0.21 12.79 2.15
N THR A 638 0.53 14.04 1.79
CA THR A 638 1.65 14.77 2.39
C THR A 638 1.24 15.24 3.78
N VAL A 639 1.80 14.59 4.81
CA VAL A 639 1.43 14.85 6.22
C VAL A 639 2.46 15.70 6.95
N ALA A 640 3.66 15.86 6.40
CA ALA A 640 4.66 16.77 6.92
C ALA A 640 5.52 17.37 5.81
N THR A 641 6.14 18.50 6.10
CA THR A 641 7.10 19.18 5.24
C THR A 641 8.34 19.53 6.06
N VAL A 642 9.51 19.17 5.55
CA VAL A 642 10.80 19.53 6.11
C VAL A 642 11.52 20.45 5.14
N THR A 643 12.06 21.57 5.61
CA THR A 643 12.88 22.48 4.81
C THR A 643 14.24 22.71 5.46
N ALA A 644 15.26 22.96 4.65
CA ALA A 644 16.58 23.39 5.10
C ALA A 644 17.20 24.35 4.09
N THR A 645 18.07 25.25 4.55
CA THR A 645 18.82 26.18 3.68
C THR A 645 20.20 25.61 3.42
N ILE A 646 20.55 25.45 2.14
CA ILE A 646 21.85 24.99 1.65
C ILE A 646 22.60 26.19 1.08
N THR A 647 23.84 26.41 1.52
CA THR A 647 24.69 27.48 1.01
C THR A 647 25.94 26.88 0.39
N ASN A 648 26.27 27.26 -0.85
CA ASN A 648 27.56 26.96 -1.43
C ASN A 648 28.62 27.87 -0.80
N SER A 649 29.38 27.33 0.15
CA SER A 649 30.40 28.03 0.92
C SER A 649 31.79 28.04 0.27
N GLY A 650 31.96 27.36 -0.86
CA GLY A 650 33.24 27.28 -1.57
C GLY A 650 33.38 28.35 -2.66
N THR A 651 34.27 28.09 -3.62
CA THR A 651 34.72 29.09 -4.61
C THR A 651 34.28 28.82 -6.04
N VAL A 652 33.58 27.70 -6.30
CA VAL A 652 33.09 27.32 -7.63
C VAL A 652 31.61 26.96 -7.55
N GLU A 653 30.91 27.07 -8.69
CA GLU A 653 29.54 26.56 -8.82
C GLU A 653 29.52 25.04 -8.63
N GLY A 654 28.47 24.54 -7.98
CA GLY A 654 28.25 23.11 -7.85
C GLY A 654 26.83 22.79 -7.41
N ALA A 655 26.40 21.56 -7.69
CA ALA A 655 25.14 21.04 -7.19
C ALA A 655 25.36 20.15 -5.96
N GLU A 656 24.45 20.26 -5.00
CA GLU A 656 24.42 19.44 -3.79
C GLU A 656 23.13 18.62 -3.74
N VAL A 657 23.25 17.39 -3.27
CA VAL A 657 22.13 16.50 -2.98
C VAL A 657 21.90 16.50 -1.47
N ALA A 658 20.93 17.29 -1.03
CA ALA A 658 20.50 17.29 0.37
C ALA A 658 19.59 16.08 0.61
N GLN A 659 19.85 15.34 1.69
CA GLN A 659 19.18 14.08 2.00
C GLN A 659 18.48 14.16 3.36
N LEU A 660 17.26 13.66 3.44
CA LEU A 660 16.44 13.58 4.63
C LEU A 660 16.30 12.12 5.10
N TYR A 661 16.71 11.87 6.33
CA TYR A 661 16.55 10.60 7.01
C TYR A 661 15.62 10.71 8.21
N ILE A 662 14.75 9.71 8.38
CA ILE A 662 13.82 9.59 9.50
C ILE A 662 14.23 8.43 10.40
N THR A 663 14.23 8.67 11.70
CA THR A 663 14.21 7.64 12.73
C THR A 663 12.80 7.57 13.31
N LEU A 664 12.19 6.39 13.27
CA LEU A 664 10.87 6.16 13.87
C LEU A 664 10.95 6.20 15.41
N PRO A 665 9.88 6.59 16.11
CA PRO A 665 9.85 6.63 17.57
C PRO A 665 10.00 5.23 18.19
N SER A 666 10.43 5.17 19.46
CA SER A 666 10.59 3.91 20.21
C SER A 666 9.28 3.15 20.49
N THR A 667 8.14 3.74 20.15
CA THR A 667 6.81 3.11 20.17
C THR A 667 6.56 2.25 18.94
N ALA A 668 7.30 2.46 17.85
CA ALA A 668 7.31 1.57 16.71
C ALA A 668 8.03 0.26 17.10
N PRO A 669 7.71 -0.87 16.44
CA PRO A 669 8.54 -2.07 16.54
C PRO A 669 9.97 -1.78 16.04
N SER A 670 10.91 -2.71 16.25
CA SER A 670 12.30 -2.54 15.83
C SER A 670 12.40 -2.12 14.36
N THR A 671 13.11 -1.03 14.09
CA THR A 671 13.29 -0.43 12.75
C THR A 671 14.74 0.00 12.58
N PRO A 672 15.23 0.15 11.34
CA PRO A 672 16.54 0.73 11.08
C PRO A 672 16.74 2.08 11.79
N VAL A 673 17.96 2.33 12.27
CA VAL A 673 18.35 3.55 12.99
C VAL A 673 17.97 4.83 12.23
N ARG A 674 18.06 4.80 10.90
CA ARG A 674 17.64 5.87 10.02
C ARG A 674 17.19 5.31 8.69
N GLN A 675 16.24 5.97 8.04
CA GLN A 675 15.69 5.56 6.75
C GLN A 675 15.56 6.78 5.85
N LEU A 676 16.06 6.73 4.62
CA LEU A 676 15.89 7.79 3.64
C LEU A 676 14.39 8.01 3.37
N ARG A 677 13.92 9.25 3.46
CA ARG A 677 12.53 9.67 3.20
C ARG A 677 12.41 11.00 2.45
N GLY A 678 13.51 11.46 1.87
CA GLY A 678 13.51 12.65 1.03
C GLY A 678 14.90 12.96 0.51
N PHE A 679 14.97 13.52 -0.69
CA PHE A 679 16.18 14.09 -1.23
C PHE A 679 15.82 15.24 -2.17
N SER A 680 16.75 16.18 -2.35
CA SER A 680 16.59 17.31 -3.27
C SER A 680 17.96 17.70 -3.78
N LYS A 681 18.09 17.78 -5.10
CA LYS A 681 19.30 18.31 -5.74
C LYS A 681 19.13 19.79 -6.02
N ILE A 682 20.13 20.60 -5.70
CA ILE A 682 20.10 22.04 -5.92
C ILE A 682 21.45 22.53 -6.44
N ASN A 683 21.44 23.25 -7.57
CA ASN A 683 22.64 23.87 -8.14
C ASN A 683 22.78 25.30 -7.60
N LEU A 684 23.97 25.65 -7.11
CA LEU A 684 24.24 26.93 -6.45
C LEU A 684 25.55 27.53 -6.95
N ALA A 685 25.52 28.80 -7.32
CA ALA A 685 26.74 29.58 -7.55
C ALA A 685 27.53 29.76 -6.25
N ALA A 686 28.82 30.11 -6.34
CA ALA A 686 29.65 30.35 -5.16
C ALA A 686 29.06 31.48 -4.28
N GLY A 687 28.83 31.19 -3.00
CA GLY A 687 28.20 32.10 -2.03
C GLY A 687 26.67 32.18 -2.11
N GLU A 688 26.02 31.46 -3.02
CA GLU A 688 24.57 31.41 -3.14
C GLU A 688 23.95 30.47 -2.10
N SER A 689 22.77 30.84 -1.59
CA SER A 689 21.95 30.02 -0.71
C SER A 689 20.61 29.69 -1.37
N GLY A 690 20.14 28.46 -1.21
CA GLY A 690 18.83 28.01 -1.66
C GLY A 690 18.13 27.17 -0.61
N THR A 691 16.80 27.08 -0.68
CA THR A 691 16.00 26.27 0.24
C THR A 691 15.63 24.95 -0.43
N VAL A 692 15.92 23.83 0.23
CA VAL A 692 15.41 22.51 -0.16
C VAL A 692 14.16 22.17 0.64
N THR A 693 13.21 21.48 0.01
CA THR A 693 11.94 21.09 0.62
C THR A 693 11.69 19.60 0.42
N PHE A 694 11.35 18.90 1.50
CA PHE A 694 11.02 17.48 1.50
C PHE A 694 9.57 17.31 1.98
N SER A 695 8.72 16.81 1.10
CA SER A 695 7.34 16.45 1.42
C SER A 695 7.30 15.00 1.90
N LEU A 696 6.90 14.79 3.15
CA LEU A 696 6.78 13.46 3.76
C LEU A 696 5.35 12.97 3.63
N ARG A 697 5.18 11.82 2.96
CA ARG A 697 3.92 11.10 2.87
C ARG A 697 3.60 10.43 4.20
N ARG A 698 2.33 10.09 4.44
CA ARG A 698 1.96 9.26 5.61
C ARG A 698 2.73 7.94 5.64
N LYS A 699 2.89 7.30 4.47
CA LYS A 699 3.69 6.08 4.28
C LYS A 699 5.14 6.26 4.75
N ASP A 700 5.73 7.43 4.51
CA ASP A 700 7.13 7.74 4.86
C ASP A 700 7.37 7.75 6.38
N LEU A 701 6.31 7.98 7.15
CA LEU A 701 6.30 7.98 8.61
C LEU A 701 5.66 6.71 9.21
N SER A 702 5.35 5.69 8.41
CA SER A 702 4.64 4.49 8.87
C SER A 702 5.53 3.24 8.85
N TYR A 703 5.09 2.21 9.57
CA TYR A 703 5.63 0.85 9.51
C TYR A 703 4.49 -0.13 9.15
N TRP A 704 4.83 -1.32 8.65
CA TRP A 704 3.85 -2.37 8.39
C TRP A 704 3.62 -3.22 9.64
N ASP A 705 2.38 -3.26 10.10
CA ASP A 705 1.96 -4.09 11.24
C ASP A 705 1.41 -5.42 10.74
N THR A 706 2.12 -6.52 11.01
CA THR A 706 1.77 -7.85 10.50
C THR A 706 0.53 -8.43 11.15
N ASP A 707 0.19 -8.02 12.37
CA ASP A 707 -0.98 -8.54 13.07
C ASP A 707 -2.25 -7.83 12.57
N ALA A 708 -2.15 -6.52 12.34
CA ALA A 708 -3.24 -5.71 11.81
C ALA A 708 -3.35 -5.74 10.28
N GLN A 709 -2.34 -6.26 9.57
CA GLN A 709 -2.23 -6.29 8.10
C GLN A 709 -2.47 -4.91 7.49
N LYS A 710 -1.80 -3.88 8.05
CA LYS A 710 -1.89 -2.51 7.55
C LYS A 710 -0.67 -1.68 7.92
N TRP A 711 -0.49 -0.59 7.19
CA TRP A 711 0.43 0.48 7.55
C TRP A 711 -0.07 1.23 8.78
N VAL A 712 0.81 1.38 9.77
CA VAL A 712 0.55 2.09 11.02
C VAL A 712 1.54 3.23 11.16
N THR A 713 1.02 4.44 11.38
CA THR A 713 1.86 5.60 11.74
C THR A 713 2.03 5.64 13.26
N PRO A 714 3.22 5.37 13.81
CA PRO A 714 3.43 5.29 15.25
C PRO A 714 3.30 6.66 15.90
N THR A 715 2.92 6.65 17.18
CA THR A 715 2.80 7.87 17.99
C THR A 715 4.10 8.12 18.73
N GLY A 716 4.59 9.35 18.81
CA GLY A 716 5.83 9.68 19.47
C GLY A 716 6.64 10.71 18.70
N GLU A 717 7.91 10.84 19.06
CA GLU A 717 8.85 11.76 18.45
C GLU A 717 9.67 11.05 17.37
N PHE A 718 9.52 11.52 16.14
CA PHE A 718 10.34 11.12 15.00
C PHE A 718 11.57 12.01 14.98
N THR A 719 12.75 11.44 14.80
CA THR A 719 13.96 12.23 14.56
C THR A 719 14.07 12.54 13.08
N VAL A 720 14.20 13.81 12.75
CA VAL A 720 14.46 14.33 11.40
C VAL A 720 15.94 14.65 11.32
N SER A 721 16.66 14.02 10.41
CA SER A 721 18.08 14.32 10.17
C SER A 721 18.29 14.71 8.71
N VAL A 722 18.88 15.88 8.48
CA VAL A 722 19.17 16.41 7.14
C VAL A 722 20.67 16.62 6.98
N GLY A 723 21.23 16.20 5.85
CA GLY A 723 22.63 16.41 5.53
C GLY A 723 23.05 15.91 4.15
N ALA A 724 24.35 15.72 3.99
CA ALA A 724 25.01 15.47 2.71
C ALA A 724 25.22 13.98 2.38
N SER A 725 24.97 13.09 3.35
CA SER A 725 25.01 11.62 3.23
C SER A 725 24.29 10.96 4.40
N SER A 726 24.16 9.63 4.40
CA SER A 726 23.62 8.88 5.54
C SER A 726 24.37 9.07 6.86
N ARG A 727 25.64 9.49 6.83
CA ARG A 727 26.48 9.71 8.03
C ARG A 727 26.87 11.17 8.27
N ASN A 728 26.90 12.01 7.24
CA ASN A 728 27.10 13.44 7.36
C ASN A 728 25.76 14.18 7.51
N LEU A 729 25.16 14.07 8.69
CA LEU A 729 23.86 14.65 9.03
C LEU A 729 24.02 15.93 9.85
N ALA A 730 24.24 17.04 9.16
CA ALA A 730 24.56 18.33 9.76
C ALA A 730 23.43 18.90 10.63
N LEU A 731 22.17 18.64 10.26
CA LEU A 731 21.00 19.18 10.94
C LEU A 731 20.16 18.06 11.56
N LYS A 732 19.67 18.30 12.78
CA LYS A 732 18.74 17.43 13.48
C LYS A 732 17.56 18.24 14.00
N GLY A 733 16.37 17.68 13.86
CA GLY A 733 15.11 18.22 14.37
C GLY A 733 14.17 17.08 14.70
N THR A 734 12.94 17.39 15.05
CA THR A 734 11.94 16.39 15.41
C THR A 734 10.58 16.71 14.80
N ILE A 735 9.82 15.66 14.48
CA ILE A 735 8.39 15.74 14.19
C ILE A 735 7.70 14.95 15.30
N THR A 736 6.91 15.62 16.14
CA THR A 736 6.14 14.92 17.16
C THR A 736 4.77 14.56 16.61
N MET A 737 4.57 13.29 16.29
CA MET A 737 3.23 12.76 16.07
C MET A 737 2.65 12.41 17.42
N ARG A 738 1.80 13.27 17.93
CA ARG A 738 0.94 12.86 19.04
C ARG A 738 -0.05 11.88 18.46
N ALA A 739 -0.43 10.85 19.22
CA ALA A 739 -1.67 10.16 18.93
C ALA A 739 -2.70 11.26 18.64
N SER A 740 -3.37 11.20 17.48
CA SER A 740 -4.72 11.72 17.40
C SER A 740 -5.57 10.81 18.28
N ILE A 741 -5.33 10.89 19.59
CA ILE A 741 -6.46 11.14 20.45
C ILE A 741 -7.02 12.42 19.84
N LEU A 742 -8.13 12.31 19.12
CA LEU A 742 -9.19 13.25 19.39
C LEU A 742 -9.62 13.03 20.86
N LEU A 743 -8.71 13.34 21.79
CA LEU A 743 -9.00 14.27 22.83
C LEU A 743 -9.36 15.49 22.01
N PHE A 744 -10.65 15.73 21.84
CA PHE A 744 -11.12 17.08 22.04
C PHE A 744 -10.67 17.48 23.46
N LEU A 745 -9.39 17.84 23.56
CA LEU A 745 -8.93 18.87 24.43
C LEU A 745 -8.95 20.11 23.53
N VAL A 746 -10.02 20.89 23.61
CA VAL A 746 -9.98 22.13 24.40
C VAL A 746 -8.77 22.08 25.33
N PRO A 747 -7.78 22.98 25.18
CA PRO A 747 -6.49 22.89 25.85
C PRO A 747 -6.69 22.58 27.34
N PHE A 748 -5.92 21.64 27.90
CA PHE A 748 -5.75 21.61 29.35
C PHE A 748 -5.01 22.90 29.77
N GLY A 749 -5.76 23.99 29.91
CA GLY A 749 -5.81 24.57 31.23
C GLY A 749 -6.28 23.46 32.16
N LEU A 750 -5.54 23.23 33.24
CA LEU A 750 -6.08 22.54 34.41
C LEU A 750 -7.37 23.25 34.85
N ALA A 751 -8.46 22.83 34.24
CA ALA A 751 -9.76 22.69 34.84
C ALA A 751 -10.25 21.35 34.29
N ALA A 752 -10.36 20.35 35.18
CA ALA A 752 -10.97 19.08 34.87
C ALA A 752 -12.23 19.31 34.01
N ALA A 753 -12.30 18.71 32.81
CA ALA A 753 -13.58 18.53 32.15
C ALA A 753 -14.38 17.62 33.08
N ALA A 754 -15.28 18.24 33.85
CA ALA A 754 -16.03 17.55 34.86
C ALA A 754 -17.03 16.62 34.16
N PRO A 755 -17.29 15.41 34.68
CA PRO A 755 -18.49 14.68 34.30
C PRO A 755 -19.68 15.63 34.37
N LYS A 756 -20.46 15.70 33.28
CA LYS A 756 -21.58 16.64 33.18
C LYS A 756 -22.54 16.35 34.32
N LYS A 757 -22.72 17.32 35.23
CA LYS A 757 -23.77 17.22 36.24
C LYS A 757 -25.12 17.41 35.55
N PRO A 758 -26.14 16.59 35.87
CA PRO A 758 -27.43 16.67 35.22
C PRO A 758 -27.98 18.10 35.30
N GLY A 759 -28.25 18.67 34.12
CA GLY A 759 -28.92 19.96 33.98
C GLY A 759 -30.42 19.86 34.29
N ILE A 760 -31.15 20.96 34.08
CA ILE A 760 -32.62 21.00 34.27
C ILE A 760 -33.34 20.20 33.16
N LYS A 761 -32.70 20.00 32.00
CA LYS A 761 -33.24 19.25 30.86
C LYS A 761 -32.84 17.77 30.97
N PRO A 762 -33.76 16.82 30.70
CA PRO A 762 -33.41 15.40 30.61
C PRO A 762 -32.31 15.14 29.59
N LEU A 763 -31.31 14.32 29.95
CA LEU A 763 -30.16 14.04 29.09
C LEU A 763 -30.57 13.25 27.84
N ALA A 764 -31.67 12.48 27.89
CA ALA A 764 -32.30 11.87 26.73
C ALA A 764 -32.68 12.89 25.66
N LEU A 765 -33.22 14.06 26.07
CA LEU A 765 -33.59 15.13 25.12
C LEU A 765 -32.36 15.84 24.57
N GLU A 766 -31.35 16.07 25.41
CA GLU A 766 -30.10 16.66 24.95
C GLU A 766 -29.36 15.74 23.98
N MET A 767 -29.35 14.42 24.24
CA MET A 767 -28.75 13.44 23.34
C MET A 767 -29.51 13.38 22.02
N LEU A 768 -30.85 13.36 22.05
CA LEU A 768 -31.65 13.39 20.82
C LEU A 768 -31.43 14.68 20.03
N ASP A 769 -31.37 15.84 20.69
CA ASP A 769 -31.05 17.09 20.03
C ASP A 769 -29.67 17.07 19.38
N SER A 770 -28.70 16.44 20.04
CA SER A 770 -27.33 16.29 19.55
C SER A 770 -27.25 15.40 18.32
N ILE A 771 -27.97 14.27 18.33
CA ILE A 771 -28.15 13.37 17.17
C ILE A 771 -28.75 14.14 15.98
N ILE A 772 -29.78 14.96 16.23
CA ILE A 772 -30.45 15.76 15.20
C ILE A 772 -29.52 16.82 14.63
N VAL A 773 -28.74 17.50 15.48
CA VAL A 773 -27.75 18.51 15.04
C VAL A 773 -26.71 17.86 14.13
N ARG A 774 -26.26 16.64 14.47
CA ARG A 774 -25.32 15.86 13.65
C ARG A 774 -25.96 15.18 12.45
N LYS A 775 -27.28 15.21 12.30
CA LYS A 775 -28.04 14.58 11.21
C LYS A 775 -27.75 13.08 11.07
N GLN A 776 -27.52 12.37 12.17
CA GLN A 776 -27.23 10.93 12.13
C GLN A 776 -28.50 10.11 11.85
N GLY A 777 -28.37 9.03 11.07
CA GLY A 777 -29.46 8.08 10.80
C GLY A 777 -30.49 8.49 9.75
N ILE A 778 -30.32 9.65 9.09
CA ILE A 778 -31.19 10.06 7.96
C ILE A 778 -30.74 9.47 6.62
N THR A 779 -29.46 9.18 6.46
CA THR A 779 -28.89 8.52 5.27
C THR A 779 -28.68 7.06 5.60
N VAL A 780 -29.32 6.18 4.83
CA VAL A 780 -29.21 4.73 5.00
C VAL A 780 -28.50 4.17 3.76
N ASP A 781 -27.27 3.72 3.96
CA ASP A 781 -26.49 3.07 2.92
C ASP A 781 -26.63 1.55 3.05
N PRO A 782 -27.30 0.85 2.11
CA PRO A 782 -27.48 -0.59 2.18
C PRO A 782 -26.16 -1.38 2.09
N SER A 783 -25.06 -0.77 1.62
CA SER A 783 -23.73 -1.39 1.61
C SER A 783 -23.06 -1.36 2.99
N VAL A 784 -23.49 -0.45 3.88
CA VAL A 784 -23.01 -0.35 5.26
C VAL A 784 -23.86 -1.25 6.15
N LYS A 785 -23.27 -2.34 6.64
CA LYS A 785 -23.97 -3.41 7.37
C LYS A 785 -24.84 -2.94 8.55
N THR A 786 -24.48 -1.85 9.25
CA THR A 786 -25.24 -1.35 10.40
C THR A 786 -26.21 -0.21 10.12
N SER A 787 -26.22 0.36 8.91
CA SER A 787 -26.97 1.60 8.64
C SER A 787 -28.48 1.45 8.90
N VAL A 788 -29.04 0.28 8.54
CA VAL A 788 -30.47 -0.02 8.71
C VAL A 788 -30.83 -0.21 10.18
N ILE A 789 -30.00 -0.92 10.96
CA ILE A 789 -30.24 -1.12 12.40
C ILE A 789 -30.02 0.17 13.19
N GLU A 790 -29.03 0.99 12.83
CA GLU A 790 -28.82 2.32 13.44
C GLU A 790 -30.04 3.24 13.20
N GLY A 791 -30.56 3.25 11.97
CA GLY A 791 -31.80 3.98 11.64
C GLY A 791 -33.04 3.42 12.36
N GLY A 792 -33.20 2.10 12.42
CA GLY A 792 -34.31 1.44 13.12
C GLY A 792 -34.29 1.70 14.64
N LEU A 793 -33.10 1.67 15.24
CA LEU A 793 -32.92 1.98 16.66
C LEU A 793 -33.25 3.44 16.95
N LEU A 794 -32.77 4.35 16.11
CA LEU A 794 -33.08 5.78 16.24
C LEU A 794 -34.58 6.07 16.09
N LEU A 795 -35.25 5.42 15.14
CA LEU A 795 -36.71 5.46 15.00
C LEU A 795 -37.41 5.09 16.32
N PHE A 796 -36.98 3.98 16.94
CA PHE A 796 -37.51 3.52 18.22
C PHE A 796 -37.24 4.53 19.35
N GLY A 797 -36.02 5.08 19.44
CA GLY A 797 -35.65 6.07 20.45
C GLY A 797 -36.46 7.37 20.36
N ILE A 798 -36.67 7.89 19.14
CA ILE A 798 -37.49 9.08 18.92
C ILE A 798 -38.95 8.83 19.33
N ASP A 799 -39.50 7.66 18.98
CA ASP A 799 -40.87 7.29 19.34
C ASP A 799 -41.09 7.19 20.86
N GLU A 800 -40.15 6.58 21.58
CA GLU A 800 -40.22 6.47 23.04
C GLU A 800 -40.17 7.87 23.71
N VAL A 801 -39.35 8.79 23.17
CA VAL A 801 -39.32 10.19 23.64
C VAL A 801 -40.65 10.90 23.37
N LEU A 802 -41.19 10.79 22.16
CA LEU A 802 -42.44 11.44 21.77
C LEU A 802 -43.64 10.98 22.60
N GLU A 803 -43.65 9.71 23.03
CA GLU A 803 -44.77 9.12 23.77
C GLU A 803 -44.70 9.29 25.28
N ASN A 804 -43.48 9.31 25.85
CA ASN A 804 -43.31 9.24 27.30
C ASN A 804 -42.84 10.56 27.93
N LEU A 805 -42.34 11.53 27.14
CA LEU A 805 -41.92 12.83 27.65
C LEU A 805 -42.95 13.93 27.34
N ALA A 806 -43.16 14.82 28.31
CA ALA A 806 -43.93 16.03 28.10
C ALA A 806 -43.09 17.06 27.33
N LEU A 807 -43.36 17.21 26.03
CA LEU A 807 -42.61 18.07 25.12
C LEU A 807 -43.33 19.40 24.88
N SER A 808 -42.56 20.48 24.66
CA SER A 808 -43.12 21.70 24.08
C SER A 808 -43.56 21.43 22.64
N GLN A 809 -44.50 22.23 22.13
CA GLN A 809 -44.97 22.08 20.75
C GLN A 809 -43.81 22.16 19.73
N GLU A 810 -42.81 23.01 20.00
CA GLU A 810 -41.60 23.14 19.18
C GLU A 810 -40.76 21.85 19.16
N HIS A 811 -40.46 21.27 20.32
CA HIS A 811 -39.71 20.01 20.39
C HIS A 811 -40.49 18.87 19.76
N LYS A 812 -41.81 18.82 19.97
CA LYS A 812 -42.67 17.81 19.35
C LYS A 812 -42.59 17.88 17.83
N THR A 813 -42.77 19.06 17.24
CA THR A 813 -42.66 19.25 15.78
C THR A 813 -41.25 18.95 15.27
N LYS A 814 -40.20 19.33 16.01
CA LYS A 814 -38.80 19.03 15.66
C LYS A 814 -38.56 17.52 15.58
N TYR A 815 -38.98 16.77 16.58
CA TYR A 815 -38.74 15.33 16.67
C TYR A 815 -39.62 14.53 15.70
N GLU A 816 -40.89 14.92 15.50
CA GLU A 816 -41.75 14.36 14.46
C GLU A 816 -41.15 14.58 13.06
N SER A 817 -40.64 15.79 12.78
CA SER A 817 -40.00 16.08 11.48
C SER A 817 -38.74 15.23 11.26
N TYR A 818 -37.96 14.99 12.31
CA TYR A 818 -36.76 14.16 12.21
C TYR A 818 -37.08 12.67 12.10
N LEU A 819 -38.11 12.20 12.81
CA LEU A 819 -38.68 10.86 12.66
C LEU A 819 -39.06 10.61 11.20
N ASP A 820 -39.73 11.57 10.55
CA ASP A 820 -40.11 11.49 9.13
C ASP A 820 -38.89 11.41 8.20
N LEU A 821 -37.81 12.13 8.52
CA LEU A 821 -36.56 12.06 7.75
C LEU A 821 -35.88 10.69 7.86
N VAL A 822 -35.79 10.15 9.09
CA VAL A 822 -35.23 8.81 9.34
C VAL A 822 -36.05 7.75 8.61
N MET A 823 -37.39 7.80 8.70
CA MET A 823 -38.28 6.91 7.94
C MET A 823 -38.07 7.04 6.43
N SER A 824 -37.94 8.27 5.92
CA SER A 824 -37.74 8.52 4.49
C SER A 824 -36.41 7.97 3.97
N GLY A 825 -35.36 7.93 4.80
CA GLY A 825 -34.09 7.28 4.47
C GLY A 825 -34.18 5.75 4.45
N LEU A 826 -34.95 5.17 5.37
CA LEU A 826 -35.12 3.72 5.50
C LEU A 826 -36.02 3.12 4.41
N VAL A 827 -37.08 3.83 4.00
CA VAL A 827 -38.09 3.30 3.05
C VAL A 827 -37.50 2.83 1.71
N PRO A 828 -36.64 3.57 1.00
CA PRO A 828 -36.07 3.13 -0.27
C PRO A 828 -35.24 1.85 -0.15
N VAL A 829 -34.44 1.76 0.92
CA VAL A 829 -33.61 0.59 1.21
C VAL A 829 -34.51 -0.63 1.45
N LEU A 830 -35.52 -0.49 2.32
CA LEU A 830 -36.42 -1.58 2.66
C LEU A 830 -37.38 -1.99 1.53
N LYS A 831 -37.71 -1.08 0.60
CA LYS A 831 -38.50 -1.41 -0.60
C LYS A 831 -37.70 -2.15 -1.68
N ASN A 832 -36.39 -1.97 -1.69
CA ASN A 832 -35.47 -2.69 -2.57
C ASN A 832 -35.03 -4.05 -2.04
N VAL A 833 -35.49 -4.42 -0.83
CA VAL A 833 -35.37 -5.78 -0.32
C VAL A 833 -36.18 -6.69 -1.24
N THR A 834 -35.54 -7.21 -2.28
CA THR A 834 -36.15 -8.13 -3.23
C THR A 834 -36.39 -9.47 -2.55
N ALA A 835 -37.34 -10.23 -3.08
CA ALA A 835 -37.58 -11.64 -2.75
C ALA A 835 -36.40 -12.56 -3.15
N ASP A 836 -35.17 -12.04 -3.22
CA ASP A 836 -33.98 -12.85 -3.22
C ASP A 836 -33.65 -13.22 -1.78
N VAL A 837 -33.34 -14.49 -1.66
CA VAL A 837 -33.14 -15.28 -0.49
C VAL A 837 -31.74 -14.92 0.05
N THR A 838 -31.47 -13.64 0.40
CA THR A 838 -30.16 -13.16 0.91
C THR A 838 -30.24 -12.00 1.94
N SER A 839 -31.41 -11.41 2.21
CA SER A 839 -31.52 -10.18 3.02
C SER A 839 -31.22 -10.34 4.53
N PRO A 840 -30.39 -9.45 5.14
CA PRO A 840 -30.04 -9.47 6.56
C PRO A 840 -31.24 -9.42 7.52
N LEU A 841 -31.07 -9.94 8.74
CA LEU A 841 -32.11 -9.85 9.78
C LEU A 841 -32.30 -8.41 10.30
N ASP A 842 -31.27 -7.56 10.17
CA ASP A 842 -31.26 -6.18 10.66
C ASP A 842 -32.35 -5.31 10.03
N GLU A 843 -32.79 -5.65 8.81
CA GLU A 843 -33.87 -4.96 8.10
C GLU A 843 -35.23 -5.09 8.78
N PHE A 844 -35.45 -6.15 9.55
CA PHE A 844 -36.71 -6.43 10.21
C PHE A 844 -36.88 -5.65 11.51
N SER A 845 -35.78 -5.14 12.07
CA SER A 845 -35.79 -4.35 13.31
C SER A 845 -36.62 -3.07 13.19
N VAL A 846 -36.73 -2.54 11.98
CA VAL A 846 -37.46 -1.31 11.65
C VAL A 846 -38.98 -1.55 11.56
N GLY A 847 -39.39 -2.77 11.24
CA GLY A 847 -40.77 -3.08 10.84
C GLY A 847 -41.81 -2.78 11.92
N THR A 848 -41.51 -3.09 13.19
CA THR A 848 -42.42 -2.81 14.31
C THR A 848 -42.68 -1.30 14.46
N GLY A 849 -41.65 -0.47 14.29
CA GLY A 849 -41.77 0.99 14.30
C GLY A 849 -42.60 1.49 13.13
N PHE A 850 -42.42 0.93 11.93
CA PHE A 850 -43.22 1.30 10.76
C PHE A 850 -44.70 0.97 10.94
N ILE A 851 -45.04 -0.18 11.51
CA ILE A 851 -46.44 -0.54 11.81
C ILE A 851 -47.06 0.47 12.78
N LYS A 852 -46.30 0.86 13.81
CA LYS A 852 -46.73 1.87 14.79
C LYS A 852 -47.00 3.23 14.12
N GLN A 853 -46.12 3.66 13.22
CA GLN A 853 -46.28 4.92 12.49
C GLN A 853 -47.39 4.86 11.44
N TYR A 854 -47.58 3.73 10.78
CA TYR A 854 -48.71 3.49 9.88
C TYR A 854 -50.04 3.62 10.64
N ARG A 855 -50.17 3.03 11.83
CA ARG A 855 -51.38 3.14 12.66
C ARG A 855 -51.72 4.61 13.00
N LYS A 856 -50.70 5.45 13.20
CA LYS A 856 -50.86 6.89 13.50
C LYS A 856 -51.23 7.72 12.28
N THR A 857 -50.64 7.42 11.12
CA THR A 857 -50.64 8.32 9.95
C THR A 857 -51.50 7.84 8.79
N GLY A 858 -51.78 6.53 8.68
CA GLY A 858 -52.39 5.92 7.51
C GLY A 858 -51.50 5.94 6.25
N ASN A 859 -50.20 6.23 6.38
CA ASN A 859 -49.29 6.40 5.25
C ASN A 859 -49.13 5.10 4.43
N GLN A 860 -49.68 5.11 3.21
CA GLN A 860 -49.67 3.96 2.30
C GLN A 860 -48.27 3.55 1.85
N THR A 861 -47.29 4.46 1.88
CA THR A 861 -45.90 4.13 1.58
C THR A 861 -45.33 3.20 2.66
N LEU A 862 -45.64 3.47 3.94
CA LEU A 862 -45.24 2.61 5.06
C LEU A 862 -45.94 1.26 4.98
N LEU A 863 -47.24 1.23 4.66
CA LEU A 863 -47.98 -0.03 4.46
C LEU A 863 -47.32 -0.91 3.41
N SER A 864 -47.01 -0.33 2.24
CA SER A 864 -46.32 -1.05 1.17
C SER A 864 -44.95 -1.58 1.61
N THR A 865 -44.17 -0.83 2.40
CA THR A 865 -42.89 -1.33 2.92
C THR A 865 -43.07 -2.43 3.97
N ILE A 866 -44.08 -2.33 4.84
CA ILE A 866 -44.44 -3.36 5.83
C ILE A 866 -44.83 -4.67 5.13
N GLU A 867 -45.64 -4.57 4.07
CA GLU A 867 -46.03 -5.72 3.25
C GLU A 867 -44.81 -6.36 2.58
N THR A 868 -43.87 -5.57 2.05
CA THR A 868 -42.59 -6.09 1.51
C THR A 868 -41.83 -6.90 2.56
N LEU A 869 -41.62 -6.33 3.76
CA LEU A 869 -40.95 -7.04 4.86
C LEU A 869 -41.67 -8.33 5.24
N HIS A 870 -43.01 -8.32 5.28
CA HIS A 870 -43.79 -9.52 5.57
C HIS A 870 -43.65 -10.59 4.48
N GLN A 871 -43.68 -10.22 3.20
CA GLN A 871 -43.44 -11.17 2.11
C GLN A 871 -42.05 -11.81 2.21
N THR A 872 -41.02 -11.02 2.55
CA THR A 872 -39.68 -11.54 2.79
C THR A 872 -39.63 -12.48 4.00
N ASP A 873 -40.40 -12.24 5.07
CA ASP A 873 -40.52 -13.15 6.23
C ASP A 873 -41.07 -14.54 5.84
N LEU A 874 -42.05 -14.58 4.94
CA LEU A 874 -42.70 -15.81 4.48
C LEU A 874 -41.76 -16.71 3.65
N LEU A 875 -40.76 -16.12 2.99
CA LEU A 875 -39.81 -16.86 2.16
C LEU A 875 -38.65 -17.49 2.95
N ARG A 876 -38.51 -17.16 4.25
CA ARG A 876 -37.39 -17.63 5.06
C ARG A 876 -37.49 -19.11 5.44
N LYS A 877 -36.36 -19.82 5.34
CA LYS A 877 -36.20 -21.20 5.79
C LYS A 877 -36.63 -21.35 7.25
N ARG A 878 -37.50 -22.34 7.49
CA ARG A 878 -37.98 -22.72 8.82
C ARG A 878 -37.31 -24.03 9.27
N GLN A 879 -37.28 -24.21 10.59
CA GLN A 879 -36.95 -25.42 11.29
C GLN A 879 -38.11 -26.42 11.20
N SER A 880 -37.87 -27.68 11.56
CA SER A 880 -38.91 -28.72 11.56
C SER A 880 -40.06 -28.43 12.54
N ASP A 881 -39.80 -27.63 13.58
CA ASP A 881 -40.81 -27.16 14.54
C ASP A 881 -41.47 -25.83 14.15
N GLY A 882 -41.16 -25.31 12.94
CA GLY A 882 -41.71 -24.08 12.40
C GLY A 882 -40.96 -22.81 12.78
N SER A 883 -40.00 -22.87 13.72
CA SER A 883 -39.15 -21.74 14.10
C SER A 883 -38.19 -21.32 12.97
N TYR A 884 -37.54 -20.17 13.06
CA TYR A 884 -36.76 -19.55 11.98
C TYR A 884 -35.27 -19.92 12.08
N TRP A 885 -34.60 -20.11 10.93
CA TRP A 885 -33.14 -20.11 10.85
C TRP A 885 -32.58 -18.70 10.60
N TYR A 886 -31.32 -18.45 10.97
CA TYR A 886 -30.64 -17.22 10.55
C TYR A 886 -30.30 -17.32 9.07
N TYR A 887 -31.00 -16.52 8.26
CA TYR A 887 -31.19 -16.81 6.85
C TYR A 887 -29.88 -16.76 6.00
N VAL A 888 -28.88 -15.96 6.39
CA VAL A 888 -27.57 -15.87 5.68
C VAL A 888 -26.74 -17.16 5.78
N TYR A 889 -27.06 -18.05 6.74
CA TYR A 889 -26.33 -19.28 6.97
C TYR A 889 -27.28 -20.47 7.03
N SER A 890 -27.06 -21.46 6.17
CA SER A 890 -27.79 -22.73 6.28
C SER A 890 -27.50 -23.38 7.63
N ASN A 891 -28.50 -23.43 8.51
CA ASN A 891 -28.49 -24.10 9.82
C ASN A 891 -27.77 -23.38 10.97
N VAL A 892 -27.39 -22.11 10.83
CA VAL A 892 -26.84 -21.34 11.97
C VAL A 892 -27.93 -20.46 12.58
N THR A 893 -27.83 -20.18 13.88
CA THR A 893 -28.62 -19.15 14.55
C THR A 893 -27.76 -18.21 15.38
N THR A 894 -28.07 -16.91 15.37
CA THR A 894 -27.45 -15.91 16.25
C THR A 894 -28.49 -15.36 17.22
N GLN A 895 -28.07 -15.02 18.44
CA GLN A 895 -28.99 -14.56 19.47
C GLN A 895 -29.50 -13.13 19.26
N ASP A 896 -28.70 -12.27 18.64
CA ASP A 896 -29.03 -10.86 18.38
C ASP A 896 -30.07 -10.69 17.27
N GLY A 897 -30.19 -11.67 16.36
CA GLY A 897 -31.28 -11.74 15.39
C GLY A 897 -32.69 -11.78 16.01
N LEU A 898 -32.79 -12.13 17.30
CA LEU A 898 -34.05 -12.09 18.06
C LEU A 898 -34.58 -10.68 18.31
N PHE A 899 -33.77 -9.64 18.14
CA PHE A 899 -34.23 -8.25 18.22
C PHE A 899 -35.26 -7.92 17.12
N SER A 900 -35.05 -8.50 15.93
CA SER A 900 -35.72 -8.06 14.71
C SER A 900 -37.00 -8.83 14.39
N ILE A 901 -36.90 -10.13 14.07
CA ILE A 901 -38.05 -10.86 13.48
C ILE A 901 -39.22 -11.08 14.45
N PRO A 902 -39.03 -11.61 15.69
CA PRO A 902 -40.16 -11.99 16.54
C PRO A 902 -41.09 -10.83 16.88
N SER A 903 -40.52 -9.64 17.09
CA SER A 903 -41.26 -8.42 17.38
C SER A 903 -42.08 -7.98 16.17
N PHE A 904 -41.46 -7.93 14.98
CA PHE A 904 -42.14 -7.58 13.74
C PHE A 904 -43.25 -8.59 13.38
N HIS A 905 -42.96 -9.89 13.45
CA HIS A 905 -43.91 -10.94 13.13
C HIS A 905 -45.16 -10.87 14.03
N SER A 906 -44.96 -10.69 15.33
CA SER A 906 -46.05 -10.48 16.29
C SER A 906 -46.82 -9.19 16.02
N ALA A 907 -46.13 -8.10 15.67
CA ALA A 907 -46.76 -6.80 15.44
C ALA A 907 -47.60 -6.81 14.16
N TYR A 908 -47.07 -7.43 13.11
CA TYR A 908 -47.77 -7.61 11.85
C TYR A 908 -49.04 -8.43 12.04
N ALA A 909 -48.96 -9.58 12.73
CA ALA A 909 -50.13 -10.42 12.94
C ALA A 909 -51.20 -9.72 13.81
N SER A 910 -50.78 -8.96 14.83
CA SER A 910 -51.71 -8.17 15.65
C SER A 910 -52.50 -7.14 14.84
N GLU A 911 -51.85 -6.47 13.89
CA GLU A 911 -52.45 -5.39 13.11
C GLU A 911 -53.22 -5.92 11.89
N PHE A 912 -52.61 -6.82 11.11
CA PHE A 912 -53.05 -7.20 9.77
C PHE A 912 -53.58 -8.64 9.65
N ASP A 913 -53.28 -9.54 10.60
CA ASP A 913 -53.67 -10.96 10.55
C ASP A 913 -54.18 -11.49 11.90
N LYS A 914 -55.25 -10.86 12.40
CA LYS A 914 -55.77 -11.08 13.77
C LYS A 914 -56.21 -12.51 14.03
N ASP A 915 -56.70 -13.20 13.01
CA ASP A 915 -57.17 -14.59 13.12
C ASP A 915 -56.01 -15.57 13.38
N ASN A 916 -54.79 -15.25 12.93
CA ASN A 916 -53.58 -16.05 13.15
C ASN A 916 -52.65 -15.46 14.22
N ALA A 917 -53.01 -14.35 14.86
CA ALA A 917 -52.17 -13.64 15.81
C ALA A 917 -51.68 -14.53 16.97
N LEU A 918 -52.54 -15.39 17.52
CA LEU A 918 -52.13 -16.30 18.59
C LEU A 918 -51.03 -17.27 18.15
N THR A 919 -51.12 -17.80 16.92
CA THR A 919 -50.10 -18.68 16.33
C THR A 919 -48.78 -17.94 16.13
N ALA A 920 -48.83 -16.69 15.63
CA ALA A 920 -47.64 -15.85 15.48
C ALA A 920 -46.95 -15.57 16.83
N TYR A 921 -47.72 -15.35 17.90
CA TYR A 921 -47.20 -15.15 19.24
C TYR A 921 -46.54 -16.42 19.80
N GLN A 922 -47.19 -17.58 19.61
CA GLN A 922 -46.64 -18.88 20.00
C GLN A 922 -45.33 -19.18 19.25
N LEU A 923 -45.29 -18.87 17.95
CA LEU A 923 -44.10 -19.07 17.13
C LEU A 923 -42.95 -18.14 17.55
N SER A 924 -43.24 -16.89 17.88
CA SER A 924 -42.26 -15.94 18.41
C SER A 924 -41.67 -16.43 19.75
N ALA A 925 -42.52 -16.92 20.66
CA ALA A 925 -42.04 -17.51 21.92
C ALA A 925 -41.24 -18.80 21.73
N LEU A 926 -41.62 -19.65 20.77
CA LEU A 926 -40.84 -20.82 20.37
C LEU A 926 -39.46 -20.42 19.84
N GLN A 927 -39.37 -19.38 19.01
CA GLN A 927 -38.10 -18.87 18.49
C GLN A 927 -37.17 -18.42 19.63
N PHE A 928 -37.67 -17.62 20.57
CA PHE A 928 -36.89 -17.20 21.73
C PHE A 928 -36.40 -18.39 22.55
N SER A 929 -37.28 -19.35 22.86
CA SER A 929 -36.90 -20.57 23.60
C SER A 929 -35.80 -21.34 22.87
N ASN A 930 -35.97 -21.62 21.59
CA ASN A 930 -35.01 -22.41 20.82
C ASN A 930 -33.64 -21.75 20.77
N VAL A 931 -33.57 -20.46 20.48
CA VAL A 931 -32.28 -19.77 20.36
C VAL A 931 -31.60 -19.61 21.72
N ILE A 932 -32.35 -19.29 22.77
CA ILE A 932 -31.79 -19.12 24.11
C ILE A 932 -31.28 -20.44 24.66
N ASP A 933 -32.06 -21.52 24.56
CA ASP A 933 -31.64 -22.85 25.03
C ASP A 933 -30.39 -23.32 24.28
N ARG A 934 -30.27 -22.97 23.00
CA ARG A 934 -29.14 -23.32 22.14
C ARG A 934 -27.95 -22.37 22.23
N CYS A 935 -28.07 -21.19 22.82
CA CYS A 935 -26.92 -20.31 23.04
C CYS A 935 -26.49 -20.29 24.52
N LEU A 936 -27.20 -21.00 25.40
CA LEU A 936 -27.03 -20.93 26.84
C LEU A 936 -25.66 -21.44 27.33
N SER A 937 -24.91 -20.55 27.95
CA SER A 937 -23.67 -20.87 28.66
C SER A 937 -23.97 -21.18 30.13
N HIS A 938 -23.95 -22.47 30.47
CA HIS A 938 -24.13 -22.92 31.85
C HIS A 938 -22.98 -22.47 32.77
N SER A 939 -21.77 -22.29 32.23
CA SER A 939 -20.59 -21.88 33.00
C SER A 939 -20.63 -20.41 33.44
N THR A 940 -21.47 -19.60 32.81
CA THR A 940 -21.66 -18.18 33.15
C THR A 940 -22.97 -17.93 33.90
N GLY A 941 -23.63 -18.99 34.38
CA GLY A 941 -24.92 -18.87 35.07
C GLY A 941 -26.10 -18.53 34.17
N GLY A 942 -25.93 -18.59 32.84
CA GLY A 942 -27.01 -18.41 31.87
C GLY A 942 -26.85 -17.24 30.90
N LEU A 943 -25.65 -16.72 30.68
CA LEU A 943 -25.40 -15.80 29.55
C LEU A 943 -25.41 -16.58 28.21
N LEU A 944 -25.46 -15.85 27.10
CA LEU A 944 -25.65 -16.43 25.77
C LEU A 944 -24.40 -16.30 24.90
N TYR A 945 -23.89 -17.41 24.39
CA TYR A 945 -22.94 -17.41 23.27
C TYR A 945 -23.55 -16.69 22.06
N HIS A 946 -22.73 -16.01 21.27
CA HIS A 946 -23.22 -15.18 20.16
C HIS A 946 -24.01 -16.00 19.12
N GLY A 947 -23.56 -17.23 18.78
CA GLY A 947 -24.26 -18.09 17.83
C GLY A 947 -24.21 -19.59 18.16
N TYR A 948 -25.08 -20.34 17.49
CA TYR A 948 -25.16 -21.80 17.52
C TYR A 948 -25.37 -22.43 16.13
N ASP A 949 -24.70 -23.55 15.88
CA ASP A 949 -24.84 -24.42 14.71
C ASP A 949 -24.99 -25.89 15.17
N PRO A 950 -26.18 -26.50 15.08
CA PRO A 950 -26.42 -27.89 15.47
C PRO A 950 -25.76 -28.90 14.53
N THR A 951 -25.39 -28.48 13.31
CA THR A 951 -24.79 -29.39 12.31
C THR A 951 -23.28 -29.51 12.48
N LEU A 952 -22.66 -28.63 13.29
CA LEU A 952 -21.21 -28.48 13.41
C LEU A 952 -20.53 -28.32 12.03
N SER A 953 -21.26 -27.80 11.04
CA SER A 953 -20.79 -27.69 9.66
C SER A 953 -20.27 -26.30 9.33
N TYR A 954 -20.59 -25.30 10.15
CA TYR A 954 -20.10 -23.95 9.99
C TYR A 954 -18.61 -23.90 10.37
N PRO A 955 -17.71 -23.71 9.38
CA PRO A 955 -16.29 -24.03 9.52
C PRO A 955 -15.52 -23.07 10.42
N ILE A 956 -16.14 -21.93 10.77
CA ILE A 956 -15.50 -20.83 11.49
C ILE A 956 -15.51 -21.04 12.99
N TRP A 957 -16.59 -21.60 13.53
CA TRP A 957 -16.76 -21.76 14.98
C TRP A 957 -17.72 -22.88 15.35
N GLY A 958 -18.68 -23.22 14.49
CA GLY A 958 -19.65 -24.29 14.71
C GLY A 958 -18.96 -25.66 14.86
N ASN A 959 -17.97 -25.95 14.01
CA ASN A 959 -17.16 -27.17 14.11
C ASN A 959 -16.07 -27.12 15.21
N LEU A 960 -15.74 -25.93 15.73
CA LEU A 960 -14.65 -25.73 16.69
C LEU A 960 -15.04 -26.04 18.13
N THR A 961 -16.34 -26.08 18.44
CA THR A 961 -16.82 -26.46 19.76
C THR A 961 -17.60 -27.77 19.69
N SER A 962 -17.41 -28.64 20.69
CA SER A 962 -18.06 -29.97 20.74
C SER A 962 -19.59 -29.93 20.87
N ARG A 963 -20.16 -28.73 21.07
CA ARG A 963 -21.61 -28.51 21.18
C ARG A 963 -22.15 -27.58 20.09
N GLY A 964 -21.32 -27.04 19.20
CA GLY A 964 -21.79 -26.18 18.12
C GLY A 964 -22.07 -24.74 18.50
N HIS A 965 -21.58 -24.24 19.64
CA HIS A 965 -21.68 -22.82 20.01
C HIS A 965 -20.49 -22.01 19.48
N SER A 966 -20.67 -20.69 19.34
CA SER A 966 -19.57 -19.75 19.21
C SER A 966 -18.70 -19.72 20.48
N GLN A 967 -17.45 -19.24 20.40
CA GLN A 967 -16.51 -19.30 21.53
C GLN A 967 -16.70 -18.18 22.58
N SER A 968 -17.25 -17.05 22.18
CA SER A 968 -17.34 -15.84 23.02
C SER A 968 -18.77 -15.36 23.23
N ILE A 969 -19.00 -14.72 24.37
CA ILE A 969 -20.25 -14.03 24.72
C ILE A 969 -20.03 -12.54 24.47
N TRP A 970 -20.55 -12.05 23.36
CA TRP A 970 -20.47 -10.63 23.00
C TRP A 970 -21.58 -9.84 23.69
N GLY A 971 -21.19 -8.86 24.51
CA GLY A 971 -22.10 -8.12 25.39
C GLY A 971 -23.25 -7.44 24.65
N ARG A 972 -22.97 -6.71 23.56
CA ARG A 972 -24.03 -6.00 22.83
C ARG A 972 -25.07 -6.95 22.21
N ALA A 973 -24.66 -8.12 21.69
CA ALA A 973 -25.62 -9.09 21.17
C ALA A 973 -26.60 -9.58 22.24
N VAL A 974 -26.14 -9.78 23.48
CA VAL A 974 -27.03 -10.14 24.59
C VAL A 974 -28.00 -8.99 24.89
N GLY A 975 -27.53 -7.75 24.77
CA GLY A 975 -28.36 -6.55 24.87
C GLY A 975 -29.47 -6.52 23.82
N TRP A 976 -29.16 -6.85 22.57
CA TRP A 976 -30.15 -6.96 21.48
C TRP A 976 -31.23 -8.00 21.76
N THR A 977 -30.85 -9.16 22.29
CA THR A 977 -31.81 -10.19 22.71
C THR A 977 -32.77 -9.68 23.80
N CYS A 978 -32.27 -8.91 24.77
CA CYS A 978 -33.11 -8.32 25.83
C CYS A 978 -34.12 -7.30 25.25
N MET A 979 -33.67 -6.46 24.32
CA MET A 979 -34.54 -5.52 23.61
C MET A 979 -35.65 -6.26 22.85
N GLY A 980 -35.29 -7.30 22.09
CA GLY A 980 -36.24 -8.10 21.33
C GLY A 980 -37.34 -8.73 22.19
N LEU A 981 -36.97 -9.27 23.36
CA LEU A 981 -37.91 -9.84 24.32
C LEU A 981 -38.91 -8.79 24.83
N LEU A 982 -38.43 -7.62 25.23
CA LEU A 982 -39.27 -6.54 25.75
C LEU A 982 -40.23 -6.01 24.68
N ILE A 983 -39.72 -5.72 23.47
CA ILE A 983 -40.56 -5.22 22.37
C ILE A 983 -41.61 -6.27 21.96
N THR A 984 -41.24 -7.55 21.91
CA THR A 984 -42.21 -8.62 21.61
C THR A 984 -43.27 -8.73 22.70
N LEU A 985 -42.90 -8.62 23.97
CA LEU A 985 -43.84 -8.56 25.09
C LEU A 985 -44.77 -7.33 25.03
N ASP A 986 -44.30 -6.18 24.54
CA ASP A 986 -45.14 -4.98 24.41
C ASP A 986 -46.23 -5.14 23.34
N VAL A 987 -45.93 -5.92 22.29
CA VAL A 987 -46.85 -6.16 21.17
C VAL A 987 -47.94 -7.18 21.51
N ILE A 988 -47.61 -8.21 22.30
CA ILE A 988 -48.56 -9.29 22.63
C ILE A 988 -49.55 -8.80 23.69
N PRO A 989 -50.86 -8.73 23.42
CA PRO A 989 -51.83 -8.20 24.38
C PRO A 989 -51.93 -9.12 25.60
N ASP A 990 -52.21 -8.59 26.79
CA ASP A 990 -52.42 -9.38 27.99
C ASP A 990 -53.88 -9.86 28.09
N THR A 991 -54.14 -11.07 27.59
CA THR A 991 -55.46 -11.69 27.55
C THR A 991 -55.37 -13.15 28.01
N PRO A 992 -56.48 -13.78 28.42
CA PRO A 992 -56.47 -15.20 28.78
C PRO A 992 -55.89 -16.12 27.69
N ALA A 993 -56.05 -15.77 26.41
CA ALA A 993 -55.54 -16.55 25.28
C ALA A 993 -54.01 -16.46 25.14
N THR A 994 -53.41 -15.35 25.56
CA THR A 994 -51.98 -15.06 25.42
C THR A 994 -51.19 -15.22 26.72
N THR A 995 -51.86 -15.45 27.85
CA THR A 995 -51.24 -15.60 29.17
C THR A 995 -50.08 -16.60 29.19
N ALA A 996 -50.24 -17.76 28.54
CA ALA A 996 -49.19 -18.79 28.51
C ALA A 996 -47.94 -18.32 27.75
N VAL A 997 -48.13 -17.69 26.58
CA VAL A 997 -47.04 -17.16 25.75
C VAL A 997 -46.31 -16.03 26.46
N ARG A 998 -47.06 -15.08 27.05
CA ARG A 998 -46.48 -13.99 27.84
C ARG A 998 -45.69 -14.51 29.03
N LYS A 999 -46.23 -15.51 29.77
CA LYS A 999 -45.53 -16.15 30.89
C LYS A 999 -44.22 -16.81 30.46
N GLN A 1000 -44.18 -17.45 29.30
CA GLN A 1000 -42.96 -18.06 28.75
C GLN A 1000 -41.90 -17.01 28.45
N LEU A 1001 -42.23 -15.98 27.67
CA LEU A 1001 -41.31 -14.88 27.31
C LEU A 1001 -40.82 -14.11 28.54
N HIS A 1002 -41.73 -13.84 29.48
CA HIS A 1002 -41.41 -13.21 30.75
C HIS A 1002 -40.42 -14.04 31.57
N GLY A 1003 -40.65 -15.35 31.70
CA GLY A 1003 -39.73 -16.22 32.42
C GLY A 1003 -38.34 -16.32 31.78
N ILE A 1004 -38.26 -16.26 30.45
CA ILE A 1004 -37.00 -16.19 29.70
C ILE A 1004 -36.25 -14.89 30.02
N PHE A 1005 -36.94 -13.75 29.92
CA PHE A 1005 -36.37 -12.44 30.20
C PHE A 1005 -35.82 -12.34 31.62
N VAL A 1006 -36.58 -12.82 32.62
CA VAL A 1006 -36.16 -12.80 34.02
C VAL A 1006 -34.87 -13.60 34.24
N ARG A 1007 -34.76 -14.81 33.68
CA ARG A 1007 -33.56 -15.65 33.81
C ARG A 1007 -32.34 -14.99 33.16
N LEU A 1008 -32.49 -14.45 31.96
CA LEU A 1008 -31.40 -13.78 31.24
C LEU A 1008 -30.94 -12.53 31.99
N MET A 1009 -31.87 -11.69 32.46
CA MET A 1009 -31.55 -10.51 33.26
C MET A 1009 -30.84 -10.90 34.56
N SER A 1010 -31.28 -11.96 35.24
CA SER A 1010 -30.58 -12.45 36.43
C SER A 1010 -29.12 -12.81 36.12
N ALA A 1011 -28.83 -13.51 35.02
CA ALA A 1011 -27.47 -13.83 34.60
C ALA A 1011 -26.64 -12.57 34.27
N ILE A 1012 -27.24 -11.58 33.58
CA ILE A 1012 -26.59 -10.32 33.22
C ILE A 1012 -26.17 -9.55 34.49
N ILE A 1013 -27.04 -9.42 35.49
CA ILE A 1013 -26.72 -8.70 36.73
C ILE A 1013 -25.58 -9.38 37.49
N HIS A 1014 -25.53 -10.72 37.52
CA HIS A 1014 -24.42 -11.45 38.13
C HIS A 1014 -23.10 -11.28 37.39
N ALA A 1015 -23.13 -10.97 36.09
CA ALA A 1015 -21.94 -10.74 35.26
C ALA A 1015 -21.46 -9.28 35.24
N GLN A 1016 -22.11 -8.38 35.99
CA GLN A 1016 -21.69 -6.98 36.09
C GLN A 1016 -20.33 -6.88 36.79
N ASP A 1017 -19.44 -6.07 36.26
CA ASP A 1017 -18.17 -5.79 36.91
C ASP A 1017 -18.42 -5.00 38.20
N GLU A 1018 -18.08 -5.59 39.35
CA GLU A 1018 -18.37 -5.00 40.66
C GLU A 1018 -17.65 -3.67 40.88
N SER A 1019 -16.48 -3.49 40.27
CA SER A 1019 -15.63 -2.31 40.51
C SER A 1019 -16.12 -1.07 39.77
N SER A 1020 -16.57 -1.25 38.54
CA SER A 1020 -16.99 -0.18 37.64
C SER A 1020 -18.50 0.01 37.58
N GLY A 1021 -19.27 -1.06 37.81
CA GLY A 1021 -20.71 -1.08 37.54
C GLY A 1021 -21.07 -1.24 36.06
N ALA A 1022 -20.11 -1.51 35.17
CA ALA A 1022 -20.35 -1.72 33.74
C ALA A 1022 -20.16 -3.19 33.34
N TRP A 1023 -20.36 -3.49 32.06
CA TRP A 1023 -20.14 -4.82 31.51
C TRP A 1023 -19.02 -4.83 30.47
N TRP A 1024 -18.28 -5.93 30.46
CA TRP A 1024 -17.20 -6.17 29.52
C TRP A 1024 -17.72 -6.51 28.12
N GLN A 1025 -17.00 -6.04 27.09
CA GLN A 1025 -17.27 -6.33 25.68
C GLN A 1025 -17.39 -7.84 25.43
N VAL A 1026 -16.47 -8.63 26.00
CA VAL A 1026 -16.55 -10.10 26.02
C VAL A 1026 -16.84 -10.60 27.43
N MET A 1027 -18.09 -10.96 27.70
CA MET A 1027 -18.59 -11.15 29.06
C MET A 1027 -18.12 -12.45 29.73
N ASN A 1028 -17.75 -13.47 28.95
CA ASN A 1028 -17.21 -14.72 29.50
C ASN A 1028 -15.69 -14.67 29.76
N PHE A 1029 -15.02 -13.55 29.42
CA PHE A 1029 -13.59 -13.34 29.64
C PHE A 1029 -13.28 -11.94 30.21
N PRO A 1030 -13.92 -11.53 31.32
CA PRO A 1030 -13.89 -10.14 31.81
C PRO A 1030 -12.48 -9.66 32.18
N SER A 1031 -11.61 -10.55 32.68
CA SER A 1031 -10.26 -10.23 33.13
C SER A 1031 -9.16 -10.56 32.12
N ARG A 1032 -9.51 -10.96 30.89
CA ARG A 1032 -8.51 -11.30 29.87
C ARG A 1032 -7.91 -10.00 29.29
N PRO A 1033 -6.56 -9.87 29.20
CA PRO A 1033 -5.93 -8.67 28.63
C PRO A 1033 -6.48 -8.33 27.24
N GLY A 1034 -6.69 -7.03 26.99
CA GLY A 1034 -7.29 -6.53 25.75
C GLY A 1034 -8.82 -6.39 25.78
N ASN A 1035 -9.51 -6.95 26.77
CA ASN A 1035 -10.95 -6.68 26.95
C ASN A 1035 -11.16 -5.25 27.48
N PHE A 1036 -12.35 -4.69 27.25
CA PHE A 1036 -12.73 -3.36 27.73
C PHE A 1036 -14.20 -3.33 28.16
N LEU A 1037 -14.54 -2.38 29.04
CA LEU A 1037 -15.92 -2.11 29.42
C LEU A 1037 -16.61 -1.35 28.29
N GLU A 1038 -17.74 -1.87 27.82
CA GLU A 1038 -18.37 -1.41 26.58
C GLU A 1038 -19.70 -0.71 26.84
N SER A 1039 -19.84 0.48 26.27
CA SER A 1039 -20.91 1.42 26.61
C SER A 1039 -22.27 1.07 26.02
N SER A 1040 -22.35 0.44 24.85
CA SER A 1040 -23.65 0.11 24.24
C SER A 1040 -24.30 -1.08 24.93
N ALA A 1041 -23.55 -2.14 25.24
CA ALA A 1041 -23.99 -3.26 26.07
C ALA A 1041 -24.41 -2.77 27.46
N THR A 1042 -23.58 -1.94 28.10
CA THR A 1042 -23.90 -1.37 29.41
C THR A 1042 -25.19 -0.54 29.39
N GLY A 1043 -25.39 0.28 28.36
CA GLY A 1043 -26.65 1.01 28.14
C GLY A 1043 -27.84 0.09 27.95
N LEU A 1044 -27.76 -0.88 27.04
CA LEU A 1044 -28.88 -1.80 26.75
C LEU A 1044 -29.27 -2.64 27.98
N PHE A 1045 -28.31 -3.09 28.78
CA PHE A 1045 -28.59 -3.82 30.03
C PHE A 1045 -29.24 -2.95 31.10
N ALA A 1046 -28.76 -1.72 31.26
CA ALA A 1046 -29.36 -0.76 32.20
C ALA A 1046 -30.80 -0.41 31.79
N TYR A 1047 -31.03 -0.12 30.50
CA TYR A 1047 -32.37 0.08 29.94
C TYR A 1047 -33.28 -1.12 30.21
N ALA A 1048 -32.84 -2.35 29.87
CA ALA A 1048 -33.64 -3.55 30.03
C ALA A 1048 -34.02 -3.80 31.49
N ALA A 1049 -33.08 -3.61 32.43
CA ALA A 1049 -33.35 -3.71 33.86
C ALA A 1049 -34.39 -2.68 34.32
N LEU A 1050 -34.24 -1.40 33.93
CA LEU A 1050 -35.15 -0.33 34.33
C LEU A 1050 -36.56 -0.52 33.74
N ARG A 1051 -36.67 -0.84 32.45
CA ARG A 1051 -37.97 -1.11 31.81
C ARG A 1051 -38.63 -2.36 32.41
N GLY A 1052 -37.85 -3.42 32.64
CA GLY A 1052 -38.33 -4.65 33.30
C GLY A 1052 -38.88 -4.40 34.70
N LEU A 1053 -38.26 -3.51 35.47
CA LEU A 1053 -38.78 -3.07 36.78
C LEU A 1053 -40.07 -2.26 36.64
N ARG A 1054 -40.10 -1.28 35.72
CA ARG A 1054 -41.28 -0.44 35.48
C ARG A 1054 -42.50 -1.25 35.06
N LEU A 1055 -42.30 -2.27 34.22
CA LEU A 1055 -43.34 -3.18 33.76
C LEU A 1055 -43.72 -4.27 34.78
N GLY A 1056 -43.03 -4.34 35.93
CA GLY A 1056 -43.30 -5.32 36.98
C GLY A 1056 -42.81 -6.74 36.67
N TYR A 1057 -41.88 -6.89 35.73
CA TYR A 1057 -41.33 -8.18 35.33
C TYR A 1057 -40.21 -8.69 36.24
N LEU A 1058 -39.43 -7.79 36.85
CA LEU A 1058 -38.24 -8.14 37.63
C LEU A 1058 -38.45 -7.93 39.14
N GLY A 1059 -37.88 -8.82 39.96
CA GLY A 1059 -37.83 -8.65 41.42
C GLY A 1059 -39.19 -8.75 42.14
N THR A 1060 -40.14 -9.51 41.59
CA THR A 1060 -41.47 -9.76 42.16
C THR A 1060 -41.58 -11.17 42.75
N VAL A 1061 -42.58 -11.42 43.60
CA VAL A 1061 -42.83 -12.78 44.13
C VAL A 1061 -43.14 -13.76 42.99
N ASP A 1062 -43.81 -13.28 41.94
CA ASP A 1062 -44.11 -14.07 40.76
C ASP A 1062 -42.85 -14.35 39.92
N SER A 1063 -41.91 -13.40 39.79
CA SER A 1063 -40.64 -13.65 39.10
C SER A 1063 -39.78 -14.70 39.83
N TRP A 1064 -39.76 -14.67 41.16
CA TRP A 1064 -39.11 -15.72 41.97
C TRP A 1064 -39.78 -17.08 41.78
N ARG A 1065 -41.12 -17.15 41.93
CA ARG A 1065 -41.87 -18.40 41.84
C ARG A 1065 -41.79 -19.03 40.45
N ASP A 1066 -41.97 -18.23 39.41
CA ASP A 1066 -42.18 -18.73 38.05
C ASP A 1066 -40.87 -18.84 37.24
N ALA A 1067 -39.82 -18.09 37.60
CA ALA A 1067 -38.54 -18.08 36.87
C ALA A 1067 -37.30 -18.32 37.74
N GLY A 1068 -37.45 -18.45 39.06
CA GLY A 1068 -36.34 -18.71 39.98
C GLY A 1068 -35.50 -17.48 40.31
N ASP A 1069 -36.02 -16.28 40.05
CA ASP A 1069 -35.32 -15.01 40.29
C ASP A 1069 -35.03 -14.78 41.77
N ARG A 1070 -33.75 -14.78 42.14
CA ARG A 1070 -33.32 -14.54 43.52
C ARG A 1070 -32.94 -13.08 43.79
N LEU A 1071 -33.00 -12.22 42.77
CA LEU A 1071 -32.68 -10.81 42.90
C LEU A 1071 -33.96 -10.03 43.26
N SER A 1072 -33.85 -9.16 44.25
CA SER A 1072 -34.92 -8.22 44.59
C SER A 1072 -34.99 -7.08 43.57
N ALA A 1073 -36.16 -6.43 43.49
CA ALA A 1073 -36.34 -5.23 42.66
C ALA A 1073 -35.29 -4.14 42.96
N GLU A 1074 -34.86 -4.05 44.22
CA GLU A 1074 -33.83 -3.11 44.64
C GLU A 1074 -32.43 -3.47 44.12
N GLN A 1075 -32.07 -4.75 44.06
CA GLN A 1075 -30.78 -5.17 43.50
C GLN A 1075 -30.69 -4.88 42.00
N TYR A 1076 -31.77 -5.13 41.25
CA TYR A 1076 -31.84 -4.73 39.84
C TYR A 1076 -31.70 -3.21 39.66
N ARG A 1077 -32.40 -2.43 40.48
CA ARG A 1077 -32.33 -0.97 40.44
C ARG A 1077 -30.92 -0.47 40.74
N GLN A 1078 -30.28 -0.99 41.79
CA GLN A 1078 -28.92 -0.60 42.16
C GLN A 1078 -27.92 -0.93 41.06
N SER A 1079 -28.03 -2.11 40.44
CA SER A 1079 -27.17 -2.48 39.32
C SER A 1079 -27.35 -1.53 38.12
N ALA A 1080 -28.59 -1.18 37.77
CA ALA A 1080 -28.87 -0.25 36.69
C ALA A 1080 -28.39 1.19 36.98
N GLU A 1081 -28.53 1.68 38.22
CA GLU A 1081 -28.02 3.00 38.61
C GLU A 1081 -26.48 3.04 38.56
N ARG A 1082 -25.78 1.99 39.02
CA ARG A 1082 -24.32 1.92 38.87
C ARG A 1082 -23.87 1.94 37.41
N ALA A 1083 -24.57 1.22 36.55
CA ALA A 1083 -24.29 1.22 35.12
C ALA A 1083 -24.52 2.61 34.51
N TYR A 1084 -25.64 3.26 34.84
CA TYR A 1084 -25.94 4.60 34.39
C TYR A 1084 -24.90 5.62 34.89
N ASP A 1085 -24.47 5.54 36.15
CA ASP A 1085 -23.40 6.38 36.69
C ASP A 1085 -22.08 6.14 35.94
N TRP A 1086 -21.76 4.90 35.59
CA TRP A 1086 -20.58 4.61 34.76
C TRP A 1086 -20.69 5.24 33.37
N LEU A 1087 -21.85 5.12 32.71
CA LEU A 1087 -22.10 5.74 31.40
C LEU A 1087 -21.95 7.26 31.47
N LEU A 1088 -22.51 7.92 32.48
CA LEU A 1088 -22.37 9.37 32.67
C LEU A 1088 -20.93 9.81 32.86
N ASN A 1089 -20.13 9.03 33.60
CA ASN A 1089 -18.79 9.42 33.98
C ASN A 1089 -17.72 9.05 32.94
N ASN A 1090 -17.99 8.06 32.07
CA ASN A 1090 -16.98 7.47 31.19
C ASN A 1090 -17.37 7.44 29.71
N ALA A 1091 -18.67 7.35 29.38
CA ALA A 1091 -19.14 7.24 28.01
C ALA A 1091 -19.74 8.55 27.49
N LEU A 1092 -20.49 9.28 28.32
CA LEU A 1092 -21.13 10.53 27.94
C LEU A 1092 -20.11 11.68 27.92
N LEU A 1093 -20.03 12.38 26.80
CA LEU A 1093 -19.11 13.48 26.57
C LEU A 1093 -19.89 14.79 26.35
N GLU A 1094 -19.30 15.90 26.77
CA GLU A 1094 -19.70 17.24 26.30
C GLU A 1094 -18.71 17.67 25.22
N LEU A 1095 -19.21 17.88 24.00
CA LEU A 1095 -18.40 18.22 22.85
C LEU A 1095 -18.16 19.73 22.75
N GLU A 1096 -17.13 20.14 22.00
CA GLU A 1096 -16.78 21.56 21.83
C GLU A 1096 -17.89 22.40 21.19
N ASP A 1097 -18.77 21.78 20.41
CA ASP A 1097 -19.91 22.42 19.77
C ASP A 1097 -21.13 22.57 20.71
N GLY A 1098 -20.99 22.20 21.98
CA GLY A 1098 -22.04 22.25 23.00
C GLY A 1098 -23.06 21.11 22.90
N THR A 1099 -22.87 20.15 22.00
CA THR A 1099 -23.70 18.94 21.91
C THR A 1099 -23.20 17.84 22.84
N LEU A 1100 -24.06 16.88 23.16
CA LEU A 1100 -23.67 15.64 23.82
C LEU A 1100 -23.05 14.68 22.82
N GLY A 1101 -21.96 14.04 23.24
CA GLY A 1101 -21.37 12.88 22.56
C GLY A 1101 -21.38 11.63 23.42
N TYR A 1102 -21.02 10.52 22.81
CA TYR A 1102 -21.00 9.20 23.42
C TYR A 1102 -19.81 8.39 22.89
N ASN A 1103 -19.07 7.77 23.80
CA ASN A 1103 -17.83 7.06 23.48
C ASN A 1103 -17.80 5.66 24.12
N LEU A 1104 -16.75 4.88 23.85
CA LEU A 1104 -16.59 3.49 24.29
C LEU A 1104 -17.65 2.55 23.69
N THR A 1105 -18.24 2.91 22.55
CA THR A 1105 -19.16 2.05 21.81
C THR A 1105 -18.38 1.29 20.75
N VAL A 1106 -18.41 -0.04 20.76
CA VAL A 1106 -17.77 -0.85 19.71
C VAL A 1106 -18.55 -0.75 18.39
N ASP A 1107 -17.89 -0.76 17.23
CA ASP A 1107 -18.57 -0.53 15.94
C ASP A 1107 -19.46 -1.71 15.50
N VAL A 1108 -18.88 -2.76 14.88
CA VAL A 1108 -19.61 -3.95 14.40
C VAL A 1108 -18.82 -5.21 14.67
N CYS A 1109 -19.47 -6.26 15.18
CA CYS A 1109 -18.86 -7.58 15.35
C CYS A 1109 -19.64 -8.62 14.54
N SER A 1110 -19.08 -9.09 13.43
CA SER A 1110 -19.70 -10.12 12.57
C SER A 1110 -19.11 -11.50 12.86
N ILE A 1111 -19.95 -12.51 13.10
CA ILE A 1111 -19.48 -13.89 13.38
C ILE A 1111 -19.04 -14.68 12.14
N ASN A 1112 -19.03 -14.03 10.98
CA ASN A 1112 -18.75 -14.62 9.67
C ASN A 1112 -17.26 -14.83 9.40
N SER A 1113 -16.38 -14.47 10.34
CA SER A 1113 -14.93 -14.54 10.20
C SER A 1113 -14.29 -15.29 11.37
N THR A 1114 -14.74 -15.04 12.59
CA THR A 1114 -14.31 -15.76 13.80
C THR A 1114 -15.24 -15.43 14.97
N THR A 1115 -15.17 -16.21 16.05
CA THR A 1115 -15.85 -15.89 17.32
C THR A 1115 -14.90 -15.94 18.52
N ALA A 1116 -13.60 -15.89 18.25
CA ALA A 1116 -12.56 -15.85 19.27
C ALA A 1116 -12.63 -14.55 20.07
N PHE A 1117 -12.13 -14.60 21.31
CA PHE A 1117 -12.06 -13.43 22.18
C PHE A 1117 -11.34 -12.26 21.51
N ASP A 1118 -10.19 -12.53 20.90
CA ASP A 1118 -9.32 -11.48 20.35
C ASP A 1118 -10.03 -10.70 19.24
N PHE A 1119 -10.92 -11.34 18.48
CA PHE A 1119 -11.75 -10.65 17.50
C PHE A 1119 -12.68 -9.61 18.13
N TYR A 1120 -13.46 -9.99 19.14
CA TYR A 1120 -14.41 -9.06 19.77
C TYR A 1120 -13.71 -7.96 20.56
N ALA A 1121 -12.54 -8.27 21.15
CA ALA A 1121 -11.75 -7.37 21.97
C ALA A 1121 -10.97 -6.34 21.13
N THR A 1122 -10.64 -6.64 19.88
CA THR A 1122 -9.91 -5.73 18.98
C THR A 1122 -10.82 -4.93 18.04
N GLN A 1123 -12.14 -5.14 18.08
CA GLN A 1123 -13.05 -4.35 17.24
C GLN A 1123 -12.96 -2.86 17.58
N PRO A 1124 -12.94 -1.98 16.57
CA PRO A 1124 -12.77 -0.55 16.78
C PRO A 1124 -13.94 0.03 17.59
N LEU A 1125 -13.63 1.01 18.42
CA LEU A 1125 -14.64 1.87 19.03
C LEU A 1125 -15.07 2.92 18.00
N LYS A 1126 -16.38 3.13 17.84
CA LYS A 1126 -16.98 4.17 17.02
C LYS A 1126 -17.59 5.24 17.93
N PRO A 1127 -16.88 6.37 18.17
CA PRO A 1127 -17.46 7.51 18.86
C PRO A 1127 -18.71 7.98 18.13
N GLN A 1128 -19.70 8.47 18.87
CA GLN A 1128 -20.98 8.93 18.32
C GLN A 1128 -21.72 7.82 17.54
N SER A 1129 -21.49 6.56 17.89
CA SER A 1129 -22.27 5.48 17.30
C SER A 1129 -23.72 5.58 17.79
N LEU A 1130 -24.67 5.57 16.85
CA LEU A 1130 -26.11 5.53 17.18
C LEU A 1130 -26.46 4.29 18.01
N LEU A 1131 -25.71 3.19 17.88
CA LEU A 1131 -25.87 1.98 18.67
C LEU A 1131 -25.63 2.23 20.18
N GLY A 1132 -24.78 3.19 20.52
CA GLY A 1132 -24.51 3.61 21.90
C GLY A 1132 -25.36 4.81 22.33
N GLU A 1133 -25.42 5.85 21.50
CA GLU A 1133 -26.14 7.10 21.80
C GLU A 1133 -27.63 6.86 22.08
N VAL A 1134 -28.28 6.01 21.26
CA VAL A 1134 -29.70 5.68 21.47
C VAL A 1134 -29.88 4.75 22.68
N GLY A 1135 -28.93 3.84 22.92
CA GLY A 1135 -28.93 3.00 24.14
C GLY A 1135 -28.90 3.86 25.41
N PHE A 1136 -28.07 4.89 25.44
CA PHE A 1136 -28.03 5.86 26.54
C PHE A 1136 -29.31 6.69 26.64
N LEU A 1137 -29.81 7.22 25.52
CA LEU A 1137 -31.07 7.96 25.46
C LEU A 1137 -32.23 7.16 26.08
N LEU A 1138 -32.36 5.89 25.69
CA LEU A 1138 -33.38 4.98 26.20
C LEU A 1138 -33.19 4.71 27.70
N THR A 1139 -31.95 4.52 28.14
CA THR A 1139 -31.62 4.29 29.55
C THR A 1139 -31.99 5.50 30.41
N ASP A 1140 -31.63 6.72 29.99
CA ASP A 1140 -31.96 7.95 30.71
C ASP A 1140 -33.48 8.18 30.79
N LEU A 1141 -34.18 7.92 29.68
CA LEU A 1141 -35.63 7.99 29.62
C LEU A 1141 -36.28 7.01 30.62
N GLU A 1142 -35.94 5.73 30.55
CA GLU A 1142 -36.52 4.70 31.44
C GLU A 1142 -36.15 4.94 32.90
N ARG A 1143 -34.95 5.44 33.19
CA ARG A 1143 -34.55 5.83 34.54
C ARG A 1143 -35.47 6.92 35.10
N GLY A 1144 -35.84 7.90 34.27
CA GLY A 1144 -36.80 8.95 34.63
C GLY A 1144 -38.21 8.42 34.85
N LEU A 1145 -38.64 7.43 34.05
CA LEU A 1145 -39.97 6.82 34.16
C LEU A 1145 -40.09 5.87 35.35
N ALA A 1146 -39.07 5.07 35.65
CA ALA A 1146 -39.06 4.11 36.75
C ALA A 1146 -38.96 4.77 38.14
N LYS A 1147 -38.60 6.07 38.20
CA LYS A 1147 -38.63 6.90 39.42
C LYS A 1147 -40.01 7.48 39.72
N LYS A 1148 -40.89 7.57 38.72
CA LYS A 1148 -42.28 8.00 38.85
C LYS A 1148 -43.16 6.79 39.17
#